data_AF-A0A2U1QGP3-F1
#
_entry.id   AF-A0A2U1QGP3-F1
#
_cell.length_a   1.000
_cell.length_b   1.000
_cell.length_c   1.000
_cell.angle_alpha   90.00
_cell.angle_beta   90.00
_cell.angle_gamma   90.00
#
_symmetry.space_group_name_H-M   'P 1'
#
loop_
_entity.id
_entity.type
_entity.pdbx_description
1 polymer ?
#
loop_
_entity_poly.entity_id
_entity_poly.type
_entity_poly.pdbx_seq_one_letter_code
_entity_poly.pdbx_strand_id
1 'polypeptide(L)'
;MQCLGGGTAGCPLAATLSQEYKVLLLERGGVPFTNRNVSLLANFHLTLADLSDTSASQYFVSNDGVYNSRARVLGGGTSINAGFYTRASASYVKRVGWDAKLVNESYPWVEKQVVHEPIFEPWQRAVRDGLLDVGVSPDNGFTYDHLYGTKVGGTIFDRFGRRHTAAELLASANPKNIDVLIHARAQKIVFDTTGKKPRAVGVVFKDENGVQHEAFISKTQGSEVIVTCGAIGSPQLLLLSGIGPKADLEKLNIPVVHDNKLVGKNMQDNPMNSIFVPFKNPVKQSLIETVGITKLGVYIEASSGYGQTKDNISCNHGIASAEIGQLSTIPPKQRTHEAIAAYKRIKKDIPYEAFHGGFILSKIAYPKSKGELKLIDTNADNNPSVTFNYFSHKEDLKKCVHGVRIMEKLIRTKPFLNFTQCDLKTVNKLLNMSVTANVNLIPRHTNDTKKLEQFCKDTVITIWHYHGGCHVGQVVNTDYEVMGVHRLRVIDGSTFDQSPGTNPQATVMMLGRNEGSMIDWSYIEKPSTYTTPVGRLHGNRRSHGVGPSGRGHPVAIESSFIEQFDTSYLVRDELYQALSLKNELETFNEIKKDIPYEAFHGGFILSKIAYPKSKGELKLIDTNADNNPSVTFNYFSHKEDLKKCVHGVRIMEKLIRTKPFLNFTQCDLKTVNKLLNMSVTANVNLIPRHTNDTKKLEQFCKDTVITIWHYHGGCHVGQVVNTDYEVMGVHRLRVIDGSTFDQSPGTNPQATVMMLGRNEGSMIDWSYIEKPSTYTTPVGRLHGNRRSHGVGPSGRGHPVAIESSFIEQFDTSYLVRDELYQALSLKNELETFNESSL
;
A
#
# COMPACT_ATOMS: atom_id res chain seq x y z
N MET A 1 -16.32 14.39 -17.04
CA MET A 1 -15.76 13.06 -17.34
C MET A 1 -16.26 12.06 -16.31
N GLN A 2 -16.48 10.81 -16.72
CA GLN A 2 -16.74 9.70 -15.79
C GLN A 2 -15.66 8.63 -15.96
N CYS A 3 -14.95 8.29 -14.89
CA CYS A 3 -13.97 7.21 -14.86
C CYS A 3 -14.55 6.01 -14.11
N LEU A 4 -14.61 4.86 -14.78
CA LEU A 4 -15.18 3.64 -14.22
C LEU A 4 -14.05 2.70 -13.78
N GLY A 5 -13.83 2.59 -12.48
CA GLY A 5 -12.78 1.79 -11.84
C GLY A 5 -11.64 2.65 -11.30
N GLY A 6 -11.55 2.80 -9.98
CA GLY A 6 -10.47 3.49 -9.26
C GLY A 6 -9.21 2.65 -9.15
N GLY A 7 -8.81 2.02 -10.26
CA GLY A 7 -7.68 1.10 -10.32
C GLY A 7 -6.34 1.77 -10.56
N THR A 8 -5.36 0.95 -10.96
CA THR A 8 -3.98 1.37 -11.23
C THR A 8 -3.86 2.45 -12.31
N ALA A 9 -4.69 2.39 -13.37
CA ALA A 9 -4.77 3.44 -14.39
C ALA A 9 -5.79 4.53 -14.03
N GLY A 10 -6.92 4.13 -13.43
CA GLY A 10 -8.04 5.03 -13.14
C GLY A 10 -7.71 6.15 -12.16
N CYS A 11 -6.92 5.88 -11.11
CA CYS A 11 -6.54 6.91 -10.14
C CYS A 11 -5.69 8.05 -10.76
N PRO A 12 -4.54 7.79 -11.40
CA PRO A 12 -3.75 8.85 -12.03
C PRO A 12 -4.48 9.51 -13.20
N LEU A 13 -5.33 8.78 -13.93
CA LEU A 13 -6.18 9.35 -14.97
C LEU A 13 -7.16 10.38 -14.39
N ALA A 14 -7.92 10.00 -13.36
CA ALA A 14 -8.90 10.88 -12.73
C ALA A 14 -8.23 12.11 -12.10
N ALA A 15 -7.08 11.93 -11.43
CA ALA A 15 -6.30 13.03 -10.88
C ALA A 15 -5.86 14.03 -11.97
N THR A 16 -5.44 13.52 -13.12
CA THR A 16 -5.05 14.35 -14.27
C THR A 16 -6.23 15.11 -14.86
N LEU A 17 -7.32 14.41 -15.16
CA LEU A 17 -8.52 15.02 -15.74
C LEU A 17 -9.17 16.02 -14.80
N SER A 18 -9.04 15.84 -13.48
CA SER A 18 -9.65 16.75 -12.51
C SER A 18 -9.07 18.16 -12.53
N GLN A 19 -7.86 18.35 -13.09
CA GLN A 19 -7.22 19.66 -13.10
C GLN A 19 -8.12 20.71 -13.74
N GLU A 20 -8.93 20.30 -14.73
CA GLU A 20 -9.61 21.24 -15.61
C GLU A 20 -11.01 20.70 -16.05
N TYR A 21 -11.34 19.41 -15.82
CA TYR A 21 -12.70 18.87 -15.97
C TYR A 21 -13.32 18.48 -14.62
N LYS A 22 -14.65 18.52 -14.53
CA LYS A 22 -15.40 17.81 -13.48
C LYS A 22 -15.33 16.29 -13.72
N VAL A 23 -14.84 15.54 -12.74
CA VAL A 23 -14.59 14.10 -12.82
C VAL A 23 -15.36 13.37 -11.73
N LEU A 24 -16.10 12.33 -12.13
CA LEU A 24 -16.65 11.34 -11.22
C LEU A 24 -15.84 10.04 -11.37
N LEU A 25 -15.23 9.55 -10.30
CA LEU A 25 -14.53 8.27 -10.25
C LEU A 25 -15.35 7.25 -9.45
N LEU A 26 -15.73 6.14 -10.07
CA LEU A 26 -16.49 5.06 -9.42
C LEU A 26 -15.57 3.86 -9.15
N GLU A 27 -15.49 3.40 -7.91
CA GLU A 27 -14.76 2.20 -7.51
C GLU A 27 -15.68 1.23 -6.77
N ARG A 28 -15.67 -0.04 -7.18
CA ARG A 28 -16.52 -1.08 -6.58
C ARG A 28 -16.08 -1.53 -5.19
N GLY A 29 -14.80 -1.36 -4.85
CA GLY A 29 -14.25 -1.69 -3.54
C GLY A 29 -14.18 -0.51 -2.58
N GLY A 30 -13.71 -0.78 -1.36
CA GLY A 30 -13.44 0.24 -0.35
C GLY A 30 -12.06 0.90 -0.51
N VAL A 31 -11.59 1.57 0.54
CA VAL A 31 -10.27 2.21 0.58
C VAL A 31 -9.17 1.29 1.15
N PRO A 32 -7.91 1.41 0.70
CA PRO A 32 -6.83 0.55 1.18
C PRO A 32 -6.30 0.94 2.57
N PHE A 33 -6.42 2.21 2.97
CA PHE A 33 -5.66 2.83 4.07
C PHE A 33 -6.03 2.35 5.48
N THR A 34 -7.29 1.95 5.68
CA THR A 34 -7.78 1.45 6.97
C THR A 34 -7.55 -0.05 7.14
N ASN A 35 -7.27 -0.77 6.04
CA ASN A 35 -7.04 -2.20 6.06
C ASN A 35 -5.54 -2.52 6.20
N ARG A 36 -5.11 -2.90 7.41
CA ARG A 36 -3.71 -3.28 7.69
C ARG A 36 -3.23 -4.48 6.87
N ASN A 37 -4.12 -5.37 6.44
CA ASN A 37 -3.70 -6.49 5.58
C ASN A 37 -3.25 -5.96 4.22
N VAL A 38 -4.02 -5.03 3.66
CA VAL A 38 -3.72 -4.35 2.38
C VAL A 38 -2.51 -3.43 2.51
N SER A 39 -2.44 -2.65 3.59
CA SER A 39 -1.48 -1.55 3.73
C SER A 39 -0.05 -1.94 4.15
N LEU A 40 0.21 -3.19 4.57
CA LEU A 40 1.53 -3.58 5.10
C LEU A 40 2.15 -4.74 4.30
N LEU A 41 3.44 -4.63 3.98
CA LEU A 41 4.25 -5.66 3.33
C LEU A 41 4.14 -7.00 4.05
N ALA A 42 4.19 -6.96 5.39
CA ALA A 42 4.09 -8.15 6.22
C ALA A 42 2.83 -8.97 5.91
N ASN A 43 1.73 -8.29 5.58
CA ASN A 43 0.44 -8.93 5.41
C ASN A 43 0.07 -9.23 3.95
N PHE A 44 1.00 -9.05 2.99
CA PHE A 44 0.77 -9.29 1.56
C PHE A 44 0.06 -10.63 1.29
N HIS A 45 0.52 -11.72 1.92
CA HIS A 45 -0.08 -13.04 1.72
C HIS A 45 -1.47 -13.16 2.36
N LEU A 46 -1.72 -12.47 3.48
CA LEU A 46 -3.03 -12.47 4.16
C LEU A 46 -4.10 -11.80 3.29
N THR A 47 -3.76 -10.72 2.59
CA THR A 47 -4.67 -10.07 1.64
C THR A 47 -5.10 -11.00 0.51
N LEU A 48 -4.17 -11.80 -0.03
CA LEU A 48 -4.49 -12.77 -1.08
C LEU A 48 -5.23 -14.00 -0.54
N ALA A 49 -5.01 -14.35 0.74
CA ALA A 49 -5.66 -15.48 1.40
C ALA A 49 -7.11 -15.18 1.84
N ASP A 50 -7.50 -13.91 1.93
CA ASP A 50 -8.84 -13.48 2.34
C ASP A 50 -9.88 -13.77 1.24
N LEU A 51 -10.73 -14.75 1.50
CA LEU A 51 -11.83 -15.18 0.62
C LEU A 51 -13.17 -14.55 0.99
N SER A 52 -13.21 -13.59 1.91
CA SER A 52 -14.45 -12.92 2.30
C SER A 52 -15.08 -12.12 1.16
N ASP A 53 -16.40 -11.97 1.22
CA ASP A 53 -17.14 -11.18 0.24
C ASP A 53 -16.80 -9.69 0.25
N THR A 54 -16.09 -9.20 1.27
CA THR A 54 -15.58 -7.83 1.38
C THR A 54 -14.07 -7.72 1.12
N SER A 55 -13.39 -8.84 0.85
CA SER A 55 -11.95 -8.88 0.58
C SER A 55 -11.54 -7.91 -0.54
N ALA A 56 -10.43 -7.21 -0.32
CA ALA A 56 -9.77 -6.38 -1.33
C ALA A 56 -9.22 -7.22 -2.51
N SER A 57 -9.05 -8.53 -2.30
CA SER A 57 -8.64 -9.50 -3.30
C SER A 57 -9.81 -10.40 -3.67
N GLN A 58 -10.50 -10.09 -4.78
CA GLN A 58 -11.56 -10.96 -5.27
C GLN A 58 -10.94 -12.18 -5.98
N TYR A 59 -11.09 -13.33 -5.35
CA TYR A 59 -10.65 -14.62 -5.86
C TYR A 59 -11.43 -15.07 -7.10
N PHE A 60 -10.76 -15.75 -8.02
CA PHE A 60 -11.38 -16.55 -9.09
C PHE A 60 -10.46 -17.69 -9.53
N VAL A 61 -11.00 -18.64 -10.28
CA VAL A 61 -10.23 -19.73 -10.91
C VAL A 61 -10.39 -19.60 -12.41
N SER A 62 -9.29 -19.64 -13.17
CA SER A 62 -9.40 -19.76 -14.62
C SER A 62 -9.93 -21.14 -15.01
N ASN A 63 -10.51 -21.27 -16.20
CA ASN A 63 -10.94 -22.56 -16.73
C ASN A 63 -9.77 -23.55 -16.91
N ASP A 64 -8.53 -23.06 -16.91
CA ASP A 64 -7.32 -23.88 -16.91
C ASP A 64 -7.06 -24.56 -15.54
N GLY A 65 -7.81 -24.20 -14.50
CA GLY A 65 -7.61 -24.68 -13.13
C GLY A 65 -6.53 -23.91 -12.36
N VAL A 66 -6.16 -22.70 -12.79
CA VAL A 66 -5.19 -21.85 -12.09
C VAL A 66 -5.92 -20.85 -11.19
N TYR A 67 -5.56 -20.83 -9.91
CA TYR A 67 -6.07 -19.85 -8.96
C TYR A 67 -5.55 -18.46 -9.27
N ASN A 68 -6.43 -17.47 -9.17
CA ASN A 68 -6.12 -16.12 -9.52
C ASN A 68 -6.89 -15.13 -8.62
N SER A 69 -6.55 -13.85 -8.73
CA SER A 69 -7.14 -12.80 -7.93
C SER A 69 -7.18 -11.51 -8.73
N ARG A 70 -8.26 -10.74 -8.54
CA ARG A 70 -8.40 -9.37 -9.05
C ARG A 70 -8.73 -8.42 -7.92
N ALA A 71 -8.18 -7.21 -7.99
CA ALA A 71 -8.43 -6.22 -6.96
C ALA A 71 -9.90 -5.77 -6.93
N ARG A 72 -10.36 -5.46 -5.72
CA ARG A 72 -11.66 -4.86 -5.41
C ARG A 72 -11.45 -3.86 -4.27
N VAL A 73 -10.73 -2.80 -4.58
CA VAL A 73 -10.30 -1.76 -3.64
C VAL A 73 -9.76 -0.58 -4.46
N LEU A 74 -9.92 0.65 -3.96
CA LEU A 74 -9.30 1.84 -4.54
C LEU A 74 -7.77 1.66 -4.63
N GLY A 75 -7.18 2.09 -5.74
CA GLY A 75 -5.80 1.81 -6.15
C GLY A 75 -5.65 0.52 -6.97
N GLY A 76 -6.68 -0.33 -7.01
CA GLY A 76 -6.72 -1.56 -7.80
C GLY A 76 -5.59 -2.53 -7.46
N GLY A 77 -4.93 -3.07 -8.50
CA GLY A 77 -3.87 -4.08 -8.31
C GLY A 77 -2.71 -3.61 -7.45
N THR A 78 -2.40 -2.31 -7.42
CA THR A 78 -1.33 -1.75 -6.57
C THR A 78 -1.57 -1.98 -5.08
N SER A 79 -2.82 -2.10 -4.66
CA SER A 79 -3.22 -2.33 -3.27
C SER A 79 -3.00 -3.77 -2.82
N ILE A 80 -2.89 -4.75 -3.73
CA ILE A 80 -2.78 -6.18 -3.38
C ILE A 80 -1.54 -6.87 -3.96
N ASN A 81 -0.74 -6.20 -4.79
CA ASN A 81 0.40 -6.82 -5.49
C ASN A 81 1.65 -6.98 -4.60
N ALA A 82 2.72 -7.55 -5.16
CA ALA A 82 4.00 -7.74 -4.48
C ALA A 82 4.91 -6.50 -4.46
N GLY A 83 4.42 -5.35 -4.93
CA GLY A 83 5.06 -4.03 -4.81
C GLY A 83 6.23 -3.71 -5.73
N PHE A 84 6.83 -4.69 -6.41
CA PHE A 84 7.97 -4.47 -7.29
C PHE A 84 7.66 -3.50 -8.45
N TYR A 85 8.51 -2.51 -8.68
CA TYR A 85 8.31 -1.41 -9.63
C TYR A 85 9.39 -1.37 -10.71
N THR A 86 8.99 -1.39 -11.97
CA THR A 86 9.88 -1.22 -13.13
C THR A 86 9.12 -0.58 -14.29
N ARG A 87 9.76 0.35 -15.00
CA ARG A 87 9.25 0.97 -16.23
C ARG A 87 9.16 -0.05 -17.37
N ALA A 88 8.38 0.29 -18.41
CA ALA A 88 8.47 -0.39 -19.69
C ALA A 88 9.82 -0.10 -20.38
N SER A 89 10.27 -0.96 -21.29
CA SER A 89 11.45 -0.64 -22.10
C SER A 89 11.14 0.48 -23.09
N ALA A 90 12.14 1.29 -23.45
CA ALA A 90 12.01 2.30 -24.50
C ALA A 90 11.55 1.70 -25.85
N SER A 91 11.98 0.45 -26.14
CA SER A 91 11.51 -0.29 -27.32
C SER A 91 10.02 -0.65 -27.25
N TYR A 92 9.49 -0.91 -26.05
CA TYR A 92 8.06 -1.12 -25.85
C TYR A 92 7.29 0.17 -26.11
N VAL A 93 7.71 1.27 -25.47
CA VAL A 93 7.11 2.61 -25.61
C VAL A 93 7.03 3.01 -27.09
N LYS A 94 8.13 2.86 -27.83
CA LYS A 94 8.19 3.14 -29.27
C LYS A 94 7.26 2.24 -30.08
N ARG A 95 7.17 0.94 -29.76
CA ARG A 95 6.36 -0.02 -30.51
C ARG A 95 4.87 0.28 -30.38
N VAL A 96 4.41 0.66 -29.18
CA VAL A 96 2.99 0.96 -28.93
C VAL A 96 2.59 2.37 -29.34
N GLY A 97 3.58 3.23 -29.68
CA GLY A 97 3.33 4.55 -30.24
C GLY A 97 3.08 5.65 -29.21
N TRP A 98 3.43 5.43 -27.93
CA TRP A 98 3.30 6.48 -26.91
C TRP A 98 4.32 7.59 -27.11
N ASP A 99 3.91 8.82 -26.81
CA ASP A 99 4.78 9.99 -26.84
C ASP A 99 5.88 9.84 -25.78
N ALA A 100 7.14 9.77 -26.23
CA ALA A 100 8.27 9.52 -25.35
C ALA A 100 8.50 10.66 -24.34
N LYS A 101 8.14 11.91 -24.68
CA LYS A 101 8.26 13.05 -23.77
C LYS A 101 7.25 12.92 -22.65
N LEU A 102 5.98 12.68 -22.96
CA LEU A 102 4.93 12.52 -21.94
C LEU A 102 5.15 11.29 -21.06
N VAL A 103 5.66 10.19 -21.62
CA VAL A 103 6.07 9.01 -20.85
C VAL A 103 7.20 9.37 -19.86
N ASN A 104 8.20 10.13 -20.32
CA ASN A 104 9.31 10.58 -19.48
C ASN A 104 8.91 11.63 -18.43
N GLU A 105 7.77 12.30 -18.59
CA GLU A 105 7.18 13.18 -17.56
C GLU A 105 6.29 12.38 -16.59
N SER A 106 5.55 11.41 -17.10
CA SER A 106 4.55 10.63 -16.36
C SER A 106 5.18 9.63 -15.40
N TYR A 107 6.25 8.94 -15.78
CA TYR A 107 6.94 8.02 -14.86
C TYR A 107 7.50 8.74 -13.61
N PRO A 108 8.31 9.81 -13.73
CA PRO A 108 8.79 10.56 -12.57
C PRO A 108 7.69 11.15 -11.70
N TRP A 109 6.56 11.55 -12.31
CA TRP A 109 5.40 12.04 -11.56
C TRP A 109 4.83 10.96 -10.63
N VAL A 110 4.73 9.70 -11.08
CA VAL A 110 4.33 8.57 -10.23
C VAL A 110 5.41 8.24 -9.21
N GLU A 111 6.67 8.17 -9.64
CA GLU A 111 7.78 7.72 -8.81
C GLU A 111 8.00 8.59 -7.58
N LYS A 112 7.91 9.91 -7.73
CA LYS A 112 8.06 10.88 -6.63
C LYS A 112 7.02 10.73 -5.52
N GLN A 113 5.87 10.13 -5.82
CA GLN A 113 4.73 10.08 -4.90
C GLN A 113 4.62 8.73 -4.19
N VAL A 114 4.84 7.61 -4.90
CA VAL A 114 4.48 6.28 -4.39
C VAL A 114 5.56 5.21 -4.56
N VAL A 115 6.78 5.58 -4.98
CA VAL A 115 7.86 4.63 -5.28
C VAL A 115 9.10 4.92 -4.45
N HIS A 116 9.75 3.85 -4.00
CA HIS A 116 10.93 3.89 -3.15
C HIS A 116 12.01 2.94 -3.67
N GLU A 117 13.25 3.19 -3.28
CA GLU A 117 14.30 2.19 -3.33
C GLU A 117 14.08 1.17 -2.19
N PRO A 118 14.10 -0.15 -2.47
CA PRO A 118 13.84 -1.15 -1.44
C PRO A 118 14.97 -1.21 -0.40
N ILE A 119 14.62 -1.61 0.83
CA ILE A 119 15.62 -2.10 1.77
C ILE A 119 16.12 -3.43 1.22
N PHE A 120 17.32 -3.42 0.62
CA PHE A 120 17.83 -4.60 -0.05
C PHE A 120 18.06 -5.74 0.95
N GLU A 121 17.25 -6.80 0.92
CA GLU A 121 17.32 -7.87 1.93
C GLU A 121 18.42 -8.89 1.60
N PRO A 122 19.00 -9.59 2.61
CA PRO A 122 20.10 -10.55 2.39
C PRO A 122 19.76 -11.66 1.37
N TRP A 123 18.51 -12.14 1.37
CA TRP A 123 18.02 -13.10 0.39
C TRP A 123 18.09 -12.55 -1.04
N GLN A 124 17.65 -11.31 -1.24
CA GLN A 124 17.63 -10.66 -2.54
C GLN A 124 19.06 -10.37 -3.03
N ARG A 125 19.99 -10.02 -2.14
CA ARG A 125 21.43 -9.96 -2.47
C ARG A 125 21.97 -11.29 -2.97
N ALA A 126 21.65 -12.39 -2.28
CA ALA A 126 22.07 -13.72 -2.71
C ALA A 126 21.48 -14.10 -4.07
N VAL A 127 20.24 -13.65 -4.34
CA VAL A 127 19.60 -13.79 -5.66
C VAL A 127 20.34 -13.02 -6.73
N ARG A 128 20.68 -11.75 -6.49
CA ARG A 128 21.46 -10.93 -7.41
C ARG A 128 22.80 -11.59 -7.73
N ASP A 129 23.57 -11.93 -6.70
CA ASP A 129 24.91 -12.48 -6.87
C ASP A 129 24.88 -13.85 -7.55
N GLY A 130 23.92 -14.70 -7.16
CA GLY A 130 23.72 -16.00 -7.79
C GLY A 130 23.27 -15.90 -9.26
N LEU A 131 22.45 -14.90 -9.62
CA LEU A 131 22.04 -14.68 -11.01
C LEU A 131 23.24 -14.30 -11.89
N LEU A 132 24.15 -13.48 -11.36
CA LEU A 132 25.41 -13.13 -12.01
C LEU A 132 26.31 -14.37 -12.17
N ASP A 133 26.45 -15.19 -11.12
CA ASP A 133 27.23 -16.44 -11.14
C ASP A 133 26.75 -17.42 -12.23
N VAL A 134 25.44 -17.48 -12.50
CA VAL A 134 24.87 -18.36 -13.54
C VAL A 134 24.75 -17.71 -14.92
N GLY A 135 25.32 -16.51 -15.09
CA GLY A 135 25.49 -15.84 -16.38
C GLY A 135 24.36 -14.90 -16.79
N VAL A 136 23.45 -14.50 -15.88
CA VAL A 136 22.42 -13.47 -16.15
C VAL A 136 23.02 -12.08 -15.93
N SER A 137 24.05 -11.76 -16.71
CA SER A 137 24.81 -10.51 -16.69
C SER A 137 24.32 -9.55 -17.79
N PRO A 138 24.62 -8.23 -17.72
CA PRO A 138 25.42 -7.53 -16.70
C PRO A 138 24.65 -7.29 -15.39
N ASP A 139 25.36 -6.84 -14.35
CA ASP A 139 24.73 -6.19 -13.19
C ASP A 139 24.41 -4.74 -13.57
N ASN A 140 23.13 -4.38 -13.51
CA ASN A 140 22.65 -3.02 -13.79
C ASN A 140 22.43 -2.20 -12.50
N GLY A 141 22.76 -2.76 -11.33
CA GLY A 141 22.53 -2.11 -10.05
C GLY A 141 21.04 -1.81 -9.80
N PHE A 142 20.78 -0.73 -9.07
CA PHE A 142 19.42 -0.21 -8.90
C PHE A 142 19.01 0.64 -10.10
N THR A 143 17.85 0.35 -10.67
CA THR A 143 17.24 1.16 -11.72
C THR A 143 15.75 0.89 -11.84
N TYR A 144 14.95 1.87 -12.26
CA TYR A 144 13.57 1.64 -12.64
C TYR A 144 13.44 1.07 -14.06
N ASP A 145 14.46 1.21 -14.90
CA ASP A 145 14.39 0.80 -16.31
C ASP A 145 14.35 -0.72 -16.48
N HIS A 146 13.60 -1.19 -17.47
CA HIS A 146 13.59 -2.60 -17.84
C HIS A 146 14.75 -2.91 -18.78
N LEU A 147 15.80 -3.53 -18.24
CA LEU A 147 17.06 -3.83 -18.92
C LEU A 147 17.40 -5.32 -18.86
N TYR A 148 18.01 -5.84 -19.92
CA TYR A 148 18.58 -7.18 -19.92
C TYR A 148 19.73 -7.29 -18.89
N GLY A 149 19.84 -8.44 -18.24
CA GLY A 149 20.80 -8.69 -17.16
C GLY A 149 20.11 -8.76 -15.80
N THR A 150 20.89 -8.61 -14.74
CA THR A 150 20.40 -8.58 -13.36
C THR A 150 20.26 -7.14 -12.90
N LYS A 151 19.20 -6.85 -12.15
CA LYS A 151 18.95 -5.51 -11.57
C LYS A 151 18.19 -5.61 -10.26
N VAL A 152 18.30 -4.56 -9.46
CA VAL A 152 17.36 -4.23 -8.37
C VAL A 152 16.38 -3.19 -8.89
N GLY A 153 15.09 -3.41 -8.69
CA GLY A 153 14.03 -2.46 -9.10
C GLY A 153 13.51 -1.62 -7.94
N GLY A 154 12.56 -0.74 -8.25
CA GLY A 154 11.85 0.03 -7.23
C GLY A 154 10.84 -0.84 -6.48
N THR A 155 10.25 -0.27 -5.44
CA THR A 155 9.13 -0.86 -4.72
C THR A 155 8.13 0.22 -4.33
N ILE A 156 6.85 -0.14 -4.22
CA ILE A 156 5.83 0.75 -3.64
C ILE A 156 5.73 0.61 -2.11
N PHE A 157 6.59 -0.21 -1.50
CA PHE A 157 6.68 -0.30 -0.04
C PHE A 157 7.77 0.62 0.49
N ASP A 158 7.45 1.45 1.47
CA ASP A 158 8.45 2.31 2.10
C ASP A 158 9.36 1.54 3.07
N ARG A 159 10.33 2.25 3.66
CA ARG A 159 11.29 1.68 4.63
C ARG A 159 10.65 1.08 5.89
N PHE A 160 9.38 1.40 6.17
CA PHE A 160 8.62 0.87 7.30
C PHE A 160 7.70 -0.29 6.88
N GLY A 161 7.73 -0.66 5.59
CA GLY A 161 6.88 -1.71 5.02
C GLY A 161 5.44 -1.26 4.78
N ARG A 162 5.14 0.05 4.81
CA ARG A 162 3.82 0.56 4.41
C ARG A 162 3.76 0.61 2.89
N ARG A 163 2.67 0.09 2.34
CA ARG A 163 2.35 0.12 0.92
C ARG A 163 1.84 1.50 0.53
N HIS A 164 2.44 2.06 -0.51
CA HIS A 164 1.94 3.23 -1.23
C HIS A 164 1.24 2.76 -2.51
N THR A 165 0.05 3.25 -2.81
CA THR A 165 -0.81 2.69 -3.89
C THR A 165 -1.18 3.77 -4.90
N ALA A 166 -1.71 3.36 -6.06
CA ALA A 166 -2.24 4.30 -7.04
C ALA A 166 -3.35 5.20 -6.46
N ALA A 167 -4.03 4.78 -5.39
CA ALA A 167 -5.03 5.62 -4.71
C ALA A 167 -4.44 6.94 -4.18
N GLU A 168 -3.18 6.93 -3.73
CA GLU A 168 -2.52 8.15 -3.21
C GLU A 168 -2.21 9.16 -4.32
N LEU A 169 -2.17 8.74 -5.59
CA LEU A 169 -2.01 9.65 -6.73
C LEU A 169 -3.23 10.58 -6.89
N LEU A 170 -4.38 10.25 -6.28
CA LEU A 170 -5.53 11.15 -6.19
C LEU A 170 -5.27 12.36 -5.30
N ALA A 171 -4.24 12.37 -4.45
CA ALA A 171 -3.85 13.55 -3.69
C ALA A 171 -3.38 14.71 -4.59
N SER A 172 -2.96 14.40 -5.83
CA SER A 172 -2.64 15.40 -6.85
C SER A 172 -3.87 15.90 -7.62
N ALA A 173 -5.07 15.37 -7.35
CA ALA A 173 -6.29 15.81 -8.00
C ALA A 173 -6.71 17.22 -7.51
N ASN A 174 -7.45 17.95 -8.33
CA ASN A 174 -8.11 19.17 -7.89
C ASN A 174 -9.37 18.78 -7.10
N PRO A 175 -9.42 19.01 -5.77
CA PRO A 175 -10.52 18.53 -4.92
C PRO A 175 -11.85 19.20 -5.24
N LYS A 176 -11.85 20.38 -5.88
CA LYS A 176 -13.09 21.05 -6.30
C LYS A 176 -13.71 20.40 -7.53
N ASN A 177 -12.96 19.55 -8.24
CA ASN A 177 -13.31 19.03 -9.54
C ASN A 177 -13.42 17.51 -9.59
N ILE A 178 -13.19 16.81 -8.48
CA ILE A 178 -13.25 15.36 -8.44
C ILE A 178 -14.20 14.90 -7.33
N ASP A 179 -15.08 13.97 -7.69
CA ASP A 179 -15.87 13.17 -6.75
C ASP A 179 -15.42 11.72 -6.89
N VAL A 180 -15.09 11.07 -5.77
CA VAL A 180 -14.69 9.65 -5.73
C VAL A 180 -15.72 8.88 -4.93
N LEU A 181 -16.48 8.00 -5.62
CA LEU A 181 -17.44 7.12 -4.98
C LEU A 181 -16.85 5.72 -4.86
N ILE A 182 -16.58 5.30 -3.63
CA ILE A 182 -16.21 3.93 -3.29
C ILE A 182 -17.46 3.07 -3.08
N HIS A 183 -17.30 1.75 -3.09
CA HIS A 183 -18.41 0.79 -3.08
C HIS A 183 -19.47 1.03 -4.18
N ALA A 184 -19.10 1.75 -5.24
CA ALA A 184 -19.94 2.12 -6.37
C ALA A 184 -19.63 1.20 -7.55
N ARG A 185 -20.38 0.11 -7.68
CA ARG A 185 -20.16 -0.86 -8.75
C ARG A 185 -20.90 -0.48 -10.02
N ALA A 186 -20.17 -0.04 -11.04
CA ALA A 186 -20.69 0.10 -12.40
C ALA A 186 -21.32 -1.21 -12.89
N GLN A 187 -22.58 -1.14 -13.30
CA GLN A 187 -23.39 -2.27 -13.78
C GLN A 187 -23.45 -2.31 -15.31
N LYS A 188 -23.69 -1.15 -15.93
CA LYS A 188 -23.78 -0.98 -17.39
C LYS A 188 -23.55 0.48 -17.79
N ILE A 189 -23.05 0.67 -19.00
CA ILE A 189 -22.94 1.98 -19.66
C ILE A 189 -24.26 2.25 -20.39
N VAL A 190 -24.74 3.49 -20.30
CA VAL A 190 -25.97 3.95 -20.97
C VAL A 190 -25.62 4.59 -22.30
N PHE A 191 -26.38 4.27 -23.35
CA PHE A 191 -26.15 4.77 -24.71
C PHE A 191 -27.35 5.49 -25.27
N ASP A 192 -27.08 6.57 -26.00
CA ASP A 192 -27.98 7.13 -26.99
C ASP A 192 -27.73 6.44 -28.34
N THR A 193 -28.72 5.69 -28.81
CA THR A 193 -28.67 4.90 -30.05
C THR A 193 -29.46 5.53 -31.20
N THR A 194 -29.93 6.77 -31.05
CA THR A 194 -30.73 7.46 -32.08
C THR A 194 -29.91 7.88 -33.30
N GLY A 195 -28.59 8.03 -33.14
CA GLY A 195 -27.66 8.39 -34.21
C GLY A 195 -27.11 7.19 -35.00
N LYS A 196 -26.32 7.49 -36.04
CA LYS A 196 -25.67 6.45 -36.88
C LYS A 196 -24.70 5.55 -36.10
N LYS A 197 -24.12 6.07 -35.02
CA LYS A 197 -23.25 5.35 -34.09
C LYS A 197 -23.78 5.57 -32.67
N PRO A 198 -23.83 4.52 -31.83
CA PRO A 198 -24.20 4.68 -30.44
C PRO A 198 -23.23 5.61 -29.72
N ARG A 199 -23.74 6.40 -28.78
CA ARG A 199 -22.95 7.36 -28.01
C ARG A 199 -23.15 7.09 -26.53
N ALA A 200 -22.07 6.89 -25.78
CA ALA A 200 -22.14 6.78 -24.33
C ALA A 200 -22.61 8.10 -23.72
N VAL A 201 -23.57 8.02 -22.80
CA VAL A 201 -24.19 9.20 -22.14
C VAL A 201 -24.13 9.13 -20.62
N GLY A 202 -23.77 7.97 -20.05
CA GLY A 202 -23.66 7.81 -18.61
C GLY A 202 -23.43 6.36 -18.21
N VAL A 203 -23.56 6.10 -16.92
CA VAL A 203 -23.40 4.79 -16.29
C VAL A 203 -24.49 4.57 -15.26
N VAL A 204 -24.96 3.31 -15.17
CA VAL A 204 -25.75 2.84 -14.03
C VAL A 204 -24.80 2.12 -13.08
N PHE A 205 -24.82 2.47 -11.80
CA PHE A 205 -24.01 1.82 -10.78
C PHE A 205 -24.85 1.44 -9.56
N LYS A 206 -24.35 0.50 -8.76
CA LYS A 206 -24.96 0.03 -7.53
C LYS A 206 -24.10 0.45 -6.34
N ASP A 207 -24.69 1.02 -5.29
CA ASP A 207 -23.99 1.35 -4.04
C ASP A 207 -23.85 0.13 -3.10
N GLU A 208 -23.24 0.33 -1.92
CA GLU A 208 -23.06 -0.72 -0.91
C GLU A 208 -24.37 -1.30 -0.36
N ASN A 209 -25.47 -0.53 -0.43
CA ASN A 209 -26.79 -0.94 0.04
C ASN A 209 -27.60 -1.66 -1.05
N GLY A 210 -27.04 -1.80 -2.25
CA GLY A 210 -27.72 -2.42 -3.37
C GLY A 210 -28.61 -1.47 -4.17
N VAL A 211 -28.64 -0.18 -3.84
CA VAL A 211 -29.46 0.83 -4.54
C VAL A 211 -28.80 1.18 -5.86
N GLN A 212 -29.61 1.25 -6.92
CA GLN A 212 -29.16 1.65 -8.24
C GLN A 212 -29.19 3.17 -8.38
N HIS A 213 -28.13 3.71 -8.97
CA HIS A 213 -27.93 5.11 -9.27
C HIS A 213 -27.55 5.28 -10.73
N GLU A 214 -27.87 6.44 -11.29
CA GLU A 214 -27.47 6.81 -12.64
C GLU A 214 -26.61 8.07 -12.58
N ALA A 215 -25.48 8.05 -13.27
CA ALA A 215 -24.65 9.24 -13.47
C ALA A 215 -24.54 9.52 -14.95
N PHE A 216 -24.90 10.74 -15.37
CA PHE A 216 -24.81 11.18 -16.77
C PHE A 216 -23.63 12.13 -16.99
N ILE A 217 -22.97 12.00 -18.12
CA ILE A 217 -21.93 12.95 -18.53
C ILE A 217 -22.57 14.22 -19.06
N SER A 218 -21.85 15.35 -18.98
CA SER A 218 -22.33 16.62 -19.51
C SER A 218 -22.59 16.55 -21.02
N LYS A 219 -23.54 17.36 -21.50
CA LYS A 219 -23.82 17.51 -22.93
C LYS A 219 -22.73 18.28 -23.67
N THR A 220 -21.82 18.94 -22.94
CA THR A 220 -20.67 19.64 -23.53
C THR A 220 -19.86 18.72 -24.44
N GLN A 221 -19.32 19.29 -25.51
CA GLN A 221 -18.40 18.57 -26.37
C GLN A 221 -17.15 18.20 -25.54
N GLY A 222 -16.51 17.07 -25.86
CA GLY A 222 -15.41 16.53 -25.07
C GLY A 222 -15.80 15.75 -23.80
N SER A 223 -17.06 15.73 -23.36
CA SER A 223 -17.47 14.87 -22.25
C SER A 223 -17.48 13.39 -22.65
N GLU A 224 -16.80 12.54 -21.87
CA GLU A 224 -16.65 11.11 -22.14
C GLU A 224 -16.84 10.21 -20.90
N VAL A 225 -17.20 8.95 -21.16
CA VAL A 225 -17.10 7.83 -20.22
C VAL A 225 -15.80 7.09 -20.50
N ILE A 226 -14.97 6.84 -19.49
CA ILE A 226 -13.69 6.16 -19.62
C ILE A 226 -13.68 4.95 -18.70
N VAL A 227 -13.45 3.77 -19.28
CA VAL A 227 -13.41 2.50 -18.56
C VAL A 227 -11.98 2.18 -18.15
N THR A 228 -11.76 1.98 -16.86
CA THR A 228 -10.46 1.65 -16.23
C THR A 228 -10.61 0.51 -15.21
N CYS A 229 -11.51 -0.44 -15.49
CA CYS A 229 -11.87 -1.57 -14.62
C CYS A 229 -10.89 -2.77 -14.70
N GLY A 230 -9.79 -2.64 -15.43
CA GLY A 230 -8.74 -3.64 -15.57
C GLY A 230 -9.07 -4.77 -16.56
N ALA A 231 -8.09 -5.64 -16.80
CA ALA A 231 -8.14 -6.72 -17.80
C ALA A 231 -9.36 -7.65 -17.69
N ILE A 232 -9.93 -7.83 -16.51
CA ILE A 232 -11.16 -8.63 -16.32
C ILE A 232 -12.41 -7.73 -16.34
N GLY A 233 -12.37 -6.61 -15.61
CA GLY A 233 -13.55 -5.77 -15.40
C GLY A 233 -13.98 -4.98 -16.64
N SER A 234 -13.04 -4.50 -17.44
CA SER A 234 -13.32 -3.68 -18.62
C SER A 234 -14.03 -4.45 -19.73
N PRO A 235 -13.54 -5.62 -20.21
CA PRO A 235 -14.30 -6.43 -21.16
C PRO A 235 -15.62 -6.93 -20.56
N GLN A 236 -15.67 -7.25 -19.25
CA GLN A 236 -16.93 -7.63 -18.58
C GLN A 236 -17.96 -6.50 -18.68
N LEU A 237 -17.59 -5.26 -18.37
CA LEU A 237 -18.48 -4.11 -18.41
C LEU A 237 -18.94 -3.80 -19.84
N LEU A 238 -18.05 -3.87 -20.83
CA LEU A 238 -18.44 -3.69 -22.24
C LEU A 238 -19.48 -4.74 -22.68
N LEU A 239 -19.26 -6.01 -22.33
CA LEU A 239 -20.19 -7.10 -22.64
C LEU A 239 -21.56 -6.88 -21.97
N LEU A 240 -21.57 -6.55 -20.67
CA LEU A 240 -22.81 -6.26 -19.93
C LEU A 240 -23.56 -5.03 -20.48
N SER A 241 -22.84 -4.13 -21.15
CA SER A 241 -23.39 -2.92 -21.76
C SER A 241 -23.78 -3.12 -23.24
N GLY A 242 -23.75 -4.34 -23.76
CA GLY A 242 -24.18 -4.66 -25.12
C GLY A 242 -23.11 -4.42 -26.21
N ILE A 243 -21.83 -4.26 -25.83
CA ILE A 243 -20.71 -4.14 -26.76
C ILE A 243 -19.90 -5.44 -26.72
N GLY A 244 -19.98 -6.24 -27.78
CA GLY A 244 -19.32 -7.54 -27.83
C GLY A 244 -19.85 -8.47 -28.93
N PRO A 245 -19.47 -9.76 -28.92
CA PRO A 245 -19.94 -10.71 -29.93
C PRO A 245 -21.45 -10.88 -29.86
N LYS A 246 -22.17 -10.50 -30.93
CA LYS A 246 -23.63 -10.54 -31.00
C LYS A 246 -24.25 -11.84 -30.47
N ALA A 247 -23.75 -13.00 -30.91
CA ALA A 247 -24.28 -14.30 -30.51
C ALA A 247 -24.12 -14.60 -29.00
N ASP A 248 -23.02 -14.13 -28.38
CA ASP A 248 -22.78 -14.32 -26.95
C ASP A 248 -23.71 -13.42 -26.12
N LEU A 249 -23.97 -12.19 -26.60
CA LEU A 249 -24.89 -11.24 -25.97
C LEU A 249 -26.36 -11.71 -26.05
N GLU A 250 -26.80 -12.15 -27.23
CA GLU A 250 -28.16 -12.65 -27.44
C GLU A 250 -28.47 -13.88 -26.58
N LYS A 251 -27.47 -14.76 -26.37
CA LYS A 251 -27.60 -15.93 -25.49
C LYS A 251 -27.93 -15.57 -24.03
N LEU A 252 -27.51 -14.40 -23.58
CA LEU A 252 -27.77 -13.89 -22.22
C LEU A 252 -28.89 -12.84 -22.19
N ASN A 253 -29.63 -12.67 -23.28
CA ASN A 253 -30.68 -11.65 -23.45
C ASN A 253 -30.15 -10.21 -23.22
N ILE A 254 -28.90 -9.94 -23.56
CA ILE A 254 -28.31 -8.59 -23.49
C ILE A 254 -28.59 -7.87 -24.82
N PRO A 255 -29.25 -6.70 -24.83
CA PRO A 255 -29.45 -5.93 -26.04
C PRO A 255 -28.12 -5.53 -26.69
N VAL A 256 -27.99 -5.78 -27.98
CA VAL A 256 -26.76 -5.48 -28.72
C VAL A 256 -26.72 -4.00 -29.09
N VAL A 257 -25.74 -3.29 -28.54
CA VAL A 257 -25.42 -1.88 -28.86
C VAL A 257 -24.42 -1.83 -30.01
N HIS A 258 -23.38 -2.67 -29.97
CA HIS A 258 -22.38 -2.77 -31.02
C HIS A 258 -21.79 -4.18 -31.10
N ASP A 259 -21.86 -4.81 -32.28
CA ASP A 259 -21.26 -6.13 -32.51
C ASP A 259 -19.74 -6.00 -32.72
N ASN A 260 -18.98 -6.23 -31.66
CA ASN A 260 -17.53 -6.35 -31.72
C ASN A 260 -17.10 -7.74 -31.24
N LYS A 261 -16.76 -8.60 -32.21
CA LYS A 261 -16.38 -10.02 -31.98
C LYS A 261 -15.11 -10.21 -31.16
N LEU A 262 -14.33 -9.15 -30.92
CA LEU A 262 -13.01 -9.21 -30.29
C LEU A 262 -13.01 -8.79 -28.81
N VAL A 263 -14.14 -8.25 -28.29
CA VAL A 263 -14.27 -7.97 -26.85
C VAL A 263 -14.18 -9.27 -26.06
N GLY A 264 -13.32 -9.29 -25.04
CA GLY A 264 -13.01 -10.46 -24.22
C GLY A 264 -12.13 -11.50 -24.90
N LYS A 265 -11.68 -11.29 -26.16
CA LYS A 265 -10.78 -12.22 -26.85
C LYS A 265 -9.31 -11.90 -26.54
N ASN A 266 -8.46 -12.88 -26.85
CA ASN A 266 -7.00 -12.78 -26.73
C ASN A 266 -6.55 -12.49 -25.28
N MET A 267 -7.25 -13.03 -24.28
CA MET A 267 -6.83 -12.92 -22.88
C MET A 267 -5.49 -13.62 -22.69
N GLN A 268 -4.54 -12.95 -22.04
CA GLN A 268 -3.20 -13.48 -21.80
C GLN A 268 -2.85 -13.32 -20.33
N ASP A 269 -2.15 -14.31 -19.80
CA ASP A 269 -1.52 -14.23 -18.48
C ASP A 269 -0.10 -14.75 -18.58
N ASN A 270 0.82 -14.11 -17.86
CA ASN A 270 2.21 -14.56 -17.83
C ASN A 270 2.29 -15.81 -16.94
N PRO A 271 2.63 -16.98 -17.51
CA PRO A 271 2.83 -18.17 -16.71
C PRO A 271 4.03 -17.98 -15.78
N MET A 272 3.89 -18.48 -14.56
CA MET A 272 4.95 -18.53 -13.57
C MET A 272 5.07 -19.93 -12.99
N ASN A 273 6.32 -20.34 -12.82
CA ASN A 273 6.69 -21.56 -12.11
C ASN A 273 7.66 -21.20 -11.00
N SER A 274 7.56 -21.88 -9.86
CA SER A 274 8.37 -21.57 -8.69
C SER A 274 9.09 -22.80 -8.15
N ILE A 275 10.29 -22.60 -7.61
CA ILE A 275 10.97 -23.58 -6.75
C ILE A 275 10.96 -23.05 -5.32
N PHE A 276 10.41 -23.86 -4.41
CA PHE A 276 10.50 -23.59 -2.98
C PHE A 276 11.88 -24.02 -2.46
N VAL A 277 12.50 -23.16 -1.65
CA VAL A 277 13.84 -23.31 -1.12
C VAL A 277 13.80 -23.15 0.40
N PRO A 278 13.91 -24.24 1.19
CA PRO A 278 13.90 -24.17 2.63
C PRO A 278 15.18 -23.53 3.18
N PHE A 279 15.05 -22.73 4.24
CA PHE A 279 16.17 -22.05 4.87
C PHE A 279 16.82 -22.87 5.98
N LYS A 280 18.13 -22.66 6.18
CA LYS A 280 18.88 -23.15 7.35
C LYS A 280 18.46 -22.46 8.64
N ASN A 281 18.22 -21.16 8.55
CA ASN A 281 17.86 -20.27 9.65
C ASN A 281 16.71 -19.36 9.19
N PRO A 282 15.88 -18.83 10.11
CA PRO A 282 14.86 -17.86 9.75
C PRO A 282 15.47 -16.66 8.99
N VAL A 283 14.87 -16.31 7.86
CA VAL A 283 15.24 -15.14 7.04
C VAL A 283 14.10 -14.13 7.13
N LYS A 284 14.44 -12.84 7.15
CA LYS A 284 13.45 -11.76 7.11
C LYS A 284 12.61 -11.87 5.83
N GLN A 285 11.34 -11.50 5.93
CA GLN A 285 10.46 -11.46 4.77
C GLN A 285 10.97 -10.43 3.77
N SER A 286 11.07 -10.84 2.50
CA SER A 286 11.32 -9.95 1.38
C SER A 286 10.35 -10.29 0.26
N LEU A 287 9.79 -9.28 -0.38
CA LEU A 287 9.10 -9.46 -1.67
C LEU A 287 10.11 -9.25 -2.80
N ILE A 288 9.63 -9.09 -4.03
CA ILE A 288 10.51 -9.01 -5.19
C ILE A 288 11.26 -7.67 -5.15
N GLU A 289 12.59 -7.76 -5.10
CA GLU A 289 13.51 -6.61 -5.19
C GLU A 289 14.49 -6.80 -6.34
N THR A 290 14.97 -8.04 -6.53
CA THR A 290 15.89 -8.42 -7.61
C THR A 290 15.16 -9.16 -8.72
N VAL A 291 15.56 -8.85 -9.97
CA VAL A 291 15.16 -9.64 -11.14
C VAL A 291 16.34 -9.90 -12.07
N GLY A 292 16.41 -11.13 -12.59
CA GLY A 292 17.26 -11.51 -13.72
C GLY A 292 16.46 -11.58 -15.02
N ILE A 293 16.74 -10.69 -15.97
CA ILE A 293 16.03 -10.54 -17.24
C ILE A 293 16.86 -11.17 -18.36
N THR A 294 16.34 -12.22 -19.01
CA THR A 294 17.05 -12.93 -20.08
C THR A 294 16.60 -12.49 -21.48
N LYS A 295 17.45 -12.68 -22.50
CA LYS A 295 17.12 -12.39 -23.92
C LYS A 295 16.00 -13.26 -24.47
N LEU A 296 15.73 -14.42 -23.85
CA LEU A 296 14.65 -15.33 -24.24
C LEU A 296 13.28 -14.91 -23.68
N GLY A 297 13.21 -13.83 -22.90
CA GLY A 297 11.97 -13.39 -22.26
C GLY A 297 11.59 -14.31 -21.10
N VAL A 298 12.58 -14.72 -20.29
CA VAL A 298 12.36 -15.39 -19.01
C VAL A 298 12.91 -14.49 -17.92
N TYR A 299 12.09 -14.16 -16.93
CA TYR A 299 12.47 -13.30 -15.81
C TYR A 299 12.50 -14.12 -14.53
N ILE A 300 13.65 -14.10 -13.85
CA ILE A 300 13.87 -14.82 -12.59
C ILE A 300 13.76 -13.82 -11.45
N GLU A 301 12.78 -14.02 -10.58
CA GLU A 301 12.49 -13.20 -9.42
C GLU A 301 12.57 -14.07 -8.16
N ALA A 302 12.57 -13.46 -6.98
CA ALA A 302 12.53 -14.22 -5.74
C ALA A 302 11.78 -13.48 -4.64
N SER A 303 11.27 -14.25 -3.68
CA SER A 303 10.72 -13.76 -2.42
C SER A 303 11.14 -14.68 -1.27
N SER A 304 11.14 -14.17 -0.05
CA SER A 304 11.47 -14.94 1.15
C SER A 304 10.49 -14.70 2.28
N GLY A 305 10.36 -15.71 3.13
CA GLY A 305 9.63 -15.61 4.37
C GLY A 305 8.13 -15.47 4.18
N TYR A 306 7.43 -15.41 5.31
CA TYR A 306 5.99 -15.24 5.38
C TYR A 306 5.72 -14.34 6.58
N GLY A 307 4.85 -13.34 6.46
CA GLY A 307 4.64 -12.35 7.53
C GLY A 307 3.81 -12.83 8.72
N GLN A 308 3.94 -14.09 9.11
CA GLN A 308 3.27 -14.64 10.28
C GLN A 308 4.08 -14.36 11.55
N THR A 309 3.58 -13.47 12.40
CA THR A 309 3.94 -13.43 13.83
C THR A 309 3.20 -14.54 14.58
N LYS A 310 3.71 -14.95 15.75
CA LYS A 310 3.09 -15.98 16.59
C LYS A 310 1.65 -15.68 17.03
N ASP A 311 1.25 -14.41 16.95
CA ASP A 311 -0.07 -13.92 17.35
C ASP A 311 -1.14 -14.04 16.25
N ASN A 312 -0.72 -14.33 15.01
CA ASN A 312 -1.61 -14.54 13.85
C ASN A 312 -1.79 -16.04 13.50
N ILE A 313 -1.39 -16.96 14.39
CA ILE A 313 -1.45 -18.43 14.19
C ILE A 313 -2.87 -18.96 14.48
N SER A 314 -3.89 -18.40 13.83
CA SER A 314 -5.23 -18.99 13.87
C SER A 314 -5.85 -19.08 12.48
N CYS A 315 -5.61 -20.24 11.85
CA CYS A 315 -6.52 -20.95 10.94
C CYS A 315 -7.19 -20.18 9.79
N ASN A 316 -6.47 -19.92 8.70
CA ASN A 316 -6.89 -20.20 7.30
C ASN A 316 -5.77 -19.74 6.37
N HIS A 317 -5.03 -20.67 5.76
CA HIS A 317 -3.86 -20.32 4.94
C HIS A 317 -4.23 -19.94 3.49
N GLY A 318 -5.53 -19.89 3.14
CA GLY A 318 -6.05 -19.41 1.85
C GLY A 318 -5.31 -19.95 0.62
N ILE A 319 -5.27 -19.17 -0.46
CA ILE A 319 -4.66 -19.54 -1.76
C ILE A 319 -3.15 -19.80 -1.65
N ALA A 320 -2.48 -19.27 -0.62
CA ALA A 320 -1.05 -19.48 -0.38
C ALA A 320 -0.73 -20.75 0.42
N SER A 321 -1.75 -21.51 0.83
CA SER A 321 -1.58 -22.73 1.61
C SER A 321 -1.23 -23.95 0.77
N ALA A 322 -0.29 -24.77 1.27
CA ALA A 322 -0.17 -26.16 0.85
C ALA A 322 -1.47 -26.99 1.09
N GLU A 323 -2.42 -26.50 1.90
CA GLU A 323 -3.78 -27.09 2.07
C GLU A 323 -4.59 -27.01 0.77
N ILE A 324 -4.53 -25.91 0.02
CA ILE A 324 -5.31 -25.80 -1.23
C ILE A 324 -4.59 -26.54 -2.36
N GLY A 325 -3.25 -26.53 -2.35
CA GLY A 325 -2.46 -27.26 -3.33
C GLY A 325 -2.75 -28.75 -3.37
N GLN A 326 -3.01 -29.39 -2.24
CA GLN A 326 -3.22 -30.83 -2.22
C GLN A 326 -4.63 -31.29 -2.66
N LEU A 327 -5.58 -30.37 -2.92
CA LEU A 327 -6.87 -30.68 -3.58
C LEU A 327 -6.69 -31.18 -5.02
N SER A 328 -5.55 -30.92 -5.64
CA SER A 328 -5.22 -31.41 -6.98
C SER A 328 -5.13 -32.94 -7.06
N THR A 329 -4.96 -33.63 -5.92
CA THR A 329 -4.94 -35.10 -5.83
C THR A 329 -6.33 -35.73 -5.99
N ILE A 330 -7.39 -34.93 -5.82
CA ILE A 330 -8.78 -35.36 -6.09
C ILE A 330 -9.06 -35.09 -7.58
N PRO A 331 -9.56 -36.06 -8.37
CA PRO A 331 -9.94 -35.85 -9.77
C PRO A 331 -10.99 -34.74 -9.93
N PRO A 332 -10.93 -33.88 -10.97
CA PRO A 332 -11.84 -32.75 -11.15
C PRO A 332 -13.33 -33.07 -11.02
N LYS A 333 -13.78 -34.22 -11.51
CA LYS A 333 -15.18 -34.67 -11.43
C LYS A 333 -15.65 -35.05 -10.02
N GLN A 334 -14.73 -35.18 -9.07
CA GLN A 334 -15.00 -35.60 -7.69
C GLN A 334 -14.79 -34.46 -6.68
N ARG A 335 -14.51 -33.23 -7.16
CA ARG A 335 -14.28 -32.04 -6.33
C ARG A 335 -15.58 -31.33 -5.99
N THR A 336 -16.46 -31.99 -5.25
CA THR A 336 -17.67 -31.34 -4.73
C THR A 336 -17.31 -30.35 -3.61
N HIS A 337 -18.23 -29.42 -3.28
CA HIS A 337 -18.04 -28.48 -2.17
C HIS A 337 -17.77 -29.23 -0.85
N GLU A 338 -18.43 -30.38 -0.64
CA GLU A 338 -18.27 -31.24 0.54
C GLU A 338 -16.89 -31.89 0.58
N ALA A 339 -16.38 -32.39 -0.55
CA ALA A 339 -15.04 -32.99 -0.64
C ALA A 339 -13.94 -31.95 -0.34
N ILE A 340 -14.11 -30.72 -0.84
CA ILE A 340 -13.20 -29.60 -0.57
C ILE A 340 -13.27 -29.19 0.92
N ALA A 341 -14.46 -29.13 1.51
CA ALA A 341 -14.65 -28.80 2.93
C ALA A 341 -14.16 -29.89 3.87
N ALA A 342 -14.30 -31.17 3.51
CA ALA A 342 -13.73 -32.30 4.24
C ALA A 342 -12.20 -32.27 4.20
N TYR A 343 -11.62 -31.99 3.02
CA TYR A 343 -10.17 -31.88 2.85
C TYR A 343 -9.56 -30.76 3.72
N LYS A 344 -10.18 -29.56 3.71
CA LYS A 344 -9.77 -28.43 4.57
C LYS A 344 -9.81 -28.76 6.07
N ARG A 345 -10.76 -29.61 6.51
CA ARG A 345 -10.88 -30.03 7.92
C ARG A 345 -9.76 -30.98 8.36
N ILE A 346 -9.25 -31.82 7.44
CA ILE A 346 -8.25 -32.86 7.72
C ILE A 346 -6.81 -32.30 7.77
N LYS A 347 -6.57 -31.11 7.22
CA LYS A 347 -5.21 -30.55 7.00
C LYS A 347 -4.87 -29.31 7.84
N LYS A 348 -5.57 -29.08 8.96
CA LYS A 348 -5.38 -27.92 9.86
C LYS A 348 -3.98 -27.79 10.50
N ASP A 349 -3.09 -28.77 10.31
CA ASP A 349 -1.76 -28.81 10.92
C ASP A 349 -0.64 -28.80 9.85
N ILE A 350 -0.52 -27.71 9.08
CA ILE A 350 0.73 -27.47 8.33
C ILE A 350 1.79 -26.98 9.34
N PRO A 351 2.93 -27.68 9.48
CA PRO A 351 3.99 -27.28 10.39
C PRO A 351 4.53 -25.89 10.02
N TYR A 352 4.79 -25.04 11.02
CA TYR A 352 5.33 -23.68 10.87
C TYR A 352 6.61 -23.65 10.02
N GLU A 353 7.39 -24.72 10.06
CA GLU A 353 8.62 -24.95 9.29
C GLU A 353 8.37 -25.03 7.77
N ALA A 354 7.15 -25.34 7.32
CA ALA A 354 6.78 -25.28 5.91
C ALA A 354 6.81 -23.85 5.35
N PHE A 355 6.77 -22.84 6.22
CA PHE A 355 6.87 -21.42 5.87
C PHE A 355 8.28 -20.86 6.07
N HIS A 356 9.27 -21.71 6.41
CA HIS A 356 10.69 -21.33 6.56
C HIS A 356 11.45 -21.54 5.27
N GLY A 357 11.05 -20.79 4.24
CA GLY A 357 11.74 -20.83 2.96
C GLY A 357 11.48 -19.62 2.10
N GLY A 358 12.14 -19.63 0.95
CA GLY A 358 11.96 -18.64 -0.10
C GLY A 358 11.49 -19.31 -1.38
N PHE A 359 10.97 -18.50 -2.29
CA PHE A 359 10.59 -18.94 -3.61
C PHE A 359 11.50 -18.28 -4.63
N ILE A 360 12.00 -19.07 -5.57
CA ILE A 360 12.55 -18.55 -6.82
C ILE A 360 11.45 -18.70 -7.85
N LEU A 361 11.12 -17.62 -8.53
CA LEU A 361 10.01 -17.51 -9.46
C LEU A 361 10.56 -17.33 -10.87
N SER A 362 9.97 -18.02 -11.84
CA SER A 362 10.29 -17.87 -13.26
C SER A 362 9.06 -17.39 -14.01
N LYS A 363 9.01 -16.10 -14.34
CA LYS A 363 7.98 -15.50 -15.20
C LYS A 363 8.36 -15.69 -16.66
N ILE A 364 7.39 -16.10 -17.47
CA ILE A 364 7.54 -16.15 -18.93
C ILE A 364 6.97 -14.87 -19.53
N ALA A 365 7.84 -14.08 -20.15
CA ALA A 365 7.49 -12.87 -20.87
C ALA A 365 6.95 -13.19 -22.27
N TYR A 366 5.98 -12.36 -22.69
CA TYR A 366 5.37 -12.42 -24.01
C TYR A 366 4.81 -13.83 -24.33
N PRO A 367 3.90 -14.37 -23.50
CA PRO A 367 3.30 -15.67 -23.76
C PRO A 367 2.59 -15.65 -25.11
N LYS A 368 2.74 -16.71 -25.89
CA LYS A 368 2.03 -16.91 -27.16
C LYS A 368 0.66 -17.55 -26.95
N SER A 369 0.49 -18.30 -25.86
CA SER A 369 -0.79 -18.80 -25.39
C SER A 369 -1.77 -17.65 -25.15
N LYS A 370 -2.96 -17.78 -25.73
CA LYS A 370 -4.08 -16.83 -25.61
C LYS A 370 -5.35 -17.60 -25.32
N GLY A 371 -6.23 -17.01 -24.54
CA GLY A 371 -7.59 -17.49 -24.36
C GLY A 371 -8.62 -16.38 -24.47
N GLU A 372 -9.66 -16.44 -23.65
CA GLU A 372 -10.82 -15.57 -23.74
C GLU A 372 -11.53 -15.40 -22.40
N LEU A 373 -12.32 -14.34 -22.31
CA LEU A 373 -13.23 -14.00 -21.24
C LEU A 373 -14.67 -14.02 -21.78
N LYS A 374 -15.57 -14.66 -21.05
CA LYS A 374 -16.99 -14.74 -21.37
C LYS A 374 -17.84 -14.46 -20.14
N LEU A 375 -18.97 -13.79 -20.34
CA LEU A 375 -20.00 -13.69 -19.31
C LEU A 375 -20.59 -15.07 -19.03
N ILE A 376 -20.83 -15.36 -17.75
CA ILE A 376 -21.59 -16.54 -17.31
C ILE A 376 -23.06 -16.16 -17.11
N ASP A 377 -23.30 -14.95 -16.61
CA ASP A 377 -24.60 -14.35 -16.35
C ASP A 377 -24.54 -12.84 -16.56
N THR A 378 -25.65 -12.15 -16.26
CA THR A 378 -25.79 -10.69 -16.36
C THR A 378 -25.52 -9.96 -15.04
N ASN A 379 -25.14 -10.67 -13.97
CA ASN A 379 -24.84 -10.04 -12.70
C ASN A 379 -23.42 -9.49 -12.70
N ALA A 380 -23.30 -8.17 -12.67
CA ALA A 380 -22.00 -7.52 -12.64
C ALA A 380 -21.16 -7.95 -11.44
N ASP A 381 -21.76 -8.40 -10.32
CA ASP A 381 -21.08 -8.85 -9.11
C ASP A 381 -20.21 -10.10 -9.29
N ASN A 382 -20.65 -10.98 -10.19
CA ASN A 382 -20.03 -12.27 -10.42
C ASN A 382 -18.73 -12.13 -11.24
N ASN A 383 -17.83 -13.11 -11.05
CA ASN A 383 -16.65 -13.21 -11.92
C ASN A 383 -17.08 -13.78 -13.28
N PRO A 384 -16.58 -13.25 -14.40
CA PRO A 384 -16.76 -13.89 -15.70
C PRO A 384 -15.94 -15.18 -15.78
N SER A 385 -16.26 -16.02 -16.76
CA SER A 385 -15.44 -17.18 -17.11
C SER A 385 -14.20 -16.72 -17.87
N VAL A 386 -13.01 -17.19 -17.49
CA VAL A 386 -11.74 -16.76 -18.10
C VAL A 386 -10.86 -17.97 -18.39
N THR A 387 -10.31 -18.05 -19.60
CA THR A 387 -9.32 -19.05 -20.02
C THR A 387 -8.07 -18.33 -20.50
N PHE A 388 -6.88 -18.81 -20.13
CA PHE A 388 -5.60 -18.28 -20.64
C PHE A 388 -4.86 -19.27 -21.54
N ASN A 389 -5.21 -20.55 -21.48
CA ASN A 389 -4.58 -21.65 -22.22
C ASN A 389 -3.08 -21.79 -21.92
N TYR A 390 -2.67 -21.76 -20.65
CA TYR A 390 -1.27 -21.86 -20.24
C TYR A 390 -0.54 -23.01 -20.95
N PHE A 391 0.59 -22.72 -21.60
CA PHE A 391 1.42 -23.69 -22.33
C PHE A 391 0.74 -24.41 -23.50
N SER A 392 -0.37 -23.89 -24.02
CA SER A 392 -0.93 -24.36 -25.30
C SER A 392 0.05 -24.15 -26.47
N HIS A 393 0.90 -23.11 -26.40
CA HIS A 393 1.93 -22.86 -27.39
C HIS A 393 3.28 -23.45 -26.95
N LYS A 394 3.96 -24.16 -27.86
CA LYS A 394 5.21 -24.88 -27.58
C LYS A 394 6.37 -23.97 -27.17
N GLU A 395 6.41 -22.72 -27.66
CA GLU A 395 7.46 -21.77 -27.28
C GLU A 395 7.38 -21.35 -25.82
N ASP A 396 6.17 -21.19 -25.27
CA ASP A 396 6.00 -20.83 -23.87
C ASP A 396 6.53 -21.95 -22.98
N LEU A 397 6.24 -23.21 -23.34
CA LEU A 397 6.76 -24.36 -22.62
C LEU A 397 8.29 -24.46 -22.68
N LYS A 398 8.89 -24.17 -23.85
CA LYS A 398 10.37 -24.12 -24.00
C LYS A 398 10.99 -23.03 -23.11
N LYS A 399 10.36 -21.84 -23.05
CA LYS A 399 10.80 -20.76 -22.15
C LYS A 399 10.70 -21.17 -20.69
N CYS A 400 9.62 -21.87 -20.29
CA CYS A 400 9.49 -22.40 -18.94
C CYS A 400 10.65 -23.33 -18.58
N VAL A 401 10.92 -24.34 -19.42
CA VAL A 401 12.01 -25.30 -19.20
C VAL A 401 13.36 -24.58 -19.10
N HIS A 402 13.58 -23.56 -19.92
CA HIS A 402 14.78 -22.73 -19.82
C HIS A 402 14.87 -22.00 -18.47
N GLY A 403 13.77 -21.41 -18.00
CA GLY A 403 13.71 -20.76 -16.69
C GLY A 403 13.98 -21.71 -15.53
N VAL A 404 13.38 -22.90 -15.54
CA VAL A 404 13.63 -23.92 -14.51
C VAL A 404 15.11 -24.31 -14.48
N ARG A 405 15.77 -24.47 -15.64
CA ARG A 405 17.22 -24.74 -15.70
C ARG A 405 18.07 -23.60 -15.14
N ILE A 406 17.64 -22.34 -15.26
CA ILE A 406 18.33 -21.21 -14.61
C ILE A 406 18.16 -21.33 -13.09
N MET A 407 16.93 -21.57 -12.61
CA MET A 407 16.67 -21.73 -11.18
C MET A 407 17.45 -22.91 -10.57
N GLU A 408 17.58 -24.04 -11.28
CA GLU A 408 18.40 -25.19 -10.87
C GLU A 408 19.89 -24.86 -10.73
N LYS A 409 20.42 -23.99 -11.59
CA LYS A 409 21.80 -23.49 -11.46
C LYS A 409 21.92 -22.52 -10.30
N LEU A 410 20.94 -21.62 -10.15
CA LEU A 410 20.93 -20.55 -9.15
C LEU A 410 21.00 -21.12 -7.72
N ILE A 411 20.20 -22.13 -7.40
CA ILE A 411 20.20 -22.78 -6.07
C ILE A 411 21.52 -23.49 -5.71
N ARG A 412 22.42 -23.69 -6.68
CA ARG A 412 23.74 -24.32 -6.49
C ARG A 412 24.87 -23.32 -6.31
N THR A 413 24.59 -22.03 -6.48
CA THR A 413 25.60 -20.97 -6.35
C THR A 413 26.00 -20.77 -4.90
N LYS A 414 27.25 -20.37 -4.66
CA LYS A 414 27.77 -20.11 -3.30
C LYS A 414 26.90 -19.10 -2.52
N PRO A 415 26.47 -17.96 -3.10
CA PRO A 415 25.60 -17.01 -2.42
C PRO A 415 24.32 -17.65 -1.88
N PHE A 416 23.69 -18.55 -2.64
CA PHE A 416 22.48 -19.26 -2.25
C PHE A 416 22.71 -20.35 -1.21
N LEU A 417 23.80 -21.11 -1.31
CA LEU A 417 24.12 -22.21 -0.39
C LEU A 417 24.38 -21.74 1.06
N ASN A 418 24.70 -20.47 1.26
CA ASN A 418 24.80 -19.88 2.60
C ASN A 418 23.45 -19.85 3.32
N PHE A 419 22.33 -19.77 2.59
CA PHE A 419 20.98 -19.75 3.15
C PHE A 419 20.35 -21.15 3.27
N THR A 420 20.88 -22.16 2.57
CA THR A 420 20.21 -23.44 2.34
C THR A 420 21.09 -24.65 2.69
N GLN A 421 20.51 -25.80 3.03
CA GLN A 421 21.25 -27.07 3.25
C GLN A 421 21.41 -27.89 1.95
N CYS A 422 21.66 -27.25 0.80
CA CYS A 422 21.53 -27.94 -0.49
C CYS A 422 22.84 -28.57 -1.00
N ASP A 423 22.78 -29.86 -1.34
CA ASP A 423 23.74 -30.56 -2.21
C ASP A 423 23.10 -30.95 -3.56
N LEU A 424 23.86 -31.62 -4.45
CA LEU A 424 23.36 -32.09 -5.76
C LEU A 424 22.14 -33.02 -5.67
N LYS A 425 22.06 -33.87 -4.63
CA LYS A 425 20.93 -34.79 -4.39
C LYS A 425 19.67 -34.04 -3.93
N THR A 426 19.83 -32.79 -3.46
CA THR A 426 18.76 -31.95 -2.91
C THR A 426 17.89 -31.28 -3.99
N VAL A 427 18.40 -30.97 -5.19
CA VAL A 427 17.61 -30.26 -6.22
C VAL A 427 16.38 -31.04 -6.69
N ASN A 428 16.54 -32.34 -7.01
CA ASN A 428 15.40 -33.19 -7.39
C ASN A 428 14.37 -33.29 -6.24
N LYS A 429 14.84 -33.30 -4.99
CA LYS A 429 13.97 -33.26 -3.81
C LYS A 429 13.18 -31.95 -3.75
N LEU A 430 13.81 -30.80 -4.02
CA LEU A 430 13.13 -29.50 -4.07
C LEU A 430 12.10 -29.41 -5.19
N LEU A 431 12.40 -29.95 -6.39
CA LEU A 431 11.43 -30.01 -7.48
C LEU A 431 10.22 -30.88 -7.09
N ASN A 432 10.44 -32.07 -6.51
CA ASN A 432 9.36 -32.93 -6.03
C ASN A 432 8.54 -32.29 -4.91
N MET A 433 9.20 -31.59 -3.99
CA MET A 433 8.54 -30.80 -2.95
C MET A 433 7.71 -29.68 -3.56
N SER A 434 8.24 -28.97 -4.57
CA SER A 434 7.54 -27.87 -5.25
C SER A 434 6.30 -28.38 -6.01
N VAL A 435 6.36 -29.54 -6.67
CA VAL A 435 5.19 -30.18 -7.29
C VAL A 435 4.13 -30.53 -6.25
N THR A 436 4.53 -31.01 -5.08
CA THR A 436 3.60 -31.34 -3.99
C THR A 436 3.01 -30.10 -3.33
N ALA A 437 3.82 -29.05 -3.16
CA ALA A 437 3.46 -27.82 -2.45
C ALA A 437 2.73 -26.80 -3.33
N ASN A 438 2.82 -26.92 -4.67
CA ASN A 438 2.22 -25.94 -5.57
C ASN A 438 0.71 -25.83 -5.36
N VAL A 439 0.12 -24.69 -5.71
CA VAL A 439 -1.28 -24.39 -5.45
C VAL A 439 -2.02 -24.10 -6.75
N ASN A 440 -2.54 -25.15 -7.39
CA ASN A 440 -3.44 -25.11 -8.55
C ASN A 440 -4.34 -26.35 -8.58
N LEU A 441 -5.35 -26.36 -9.44
CA LEU A 441 -6.30 -27.46 -9.65
C LEU A 441 -5.89 -28.42 -10.78
N ILE A 442 -4.70 -28.27 -11.35
CA ILE A 442 -4.24 -29.10 -12.47
C ILE A 442 -3.86 -30.50 -11.94
N PRO A 443 -4.35 -31.59 -12.56
CA PRO A 443 -3.94 -32.95 -12.19
C PRO A 443 -2.43 -33.13 -12.28
N ARG A 444 -1.82 -33.71 -11.24
CA ARG A 444 -0.35 -33.80 -11.10
C ARG A 444 0.19 -35.15 -11.48
N HIS A 445 1.38 -35.15 -12.06
CA HIS A 445 2.15 -36.34 -12.41
C HIS A 445 3.36 -36.44 -11.47
N THR A 446 3.10 -36.79 -10.20
CA THR A 446 4.12 -36.80 -9.13
C THR A 446 5.30 -37.75 -9.38
N ASN A 447 5.17 -38.68 -10.34
CA ASN A 447 6.19 -39.65 -10.70
C ASN A 447 7.01 -39.26 -11.96
N ASP A 448 6.70 -38.16 -12.65
CA ASP A 448 7.36 -37.74 -13.92
C ASP A 448 8.10 -36.38 -13.81
N THR A 449 8.65 -36.07 -12.63
CA THR A 449 9.42 -34.83 -12.42
C THR A 449 10.77 -34.81 -13.15
N LYS A 450 11.19 -35.93 -13.76
CA LYS A 450 12.37 -35.99 -14.63
C LYS A 450 12.19 -35.22 -15.94
N LYS A 451 10.95 -34.96 -16.38
CA LYS A 451 10.65 -34.13 -17.55
C LYS A 451 10.26 -32.72 -17.11
N LEU A 452 11.15 -31.76 -17.35
CA LEU A 452 10.92 -30.36 -16.97
C LEU A 452 9.67 -29.76 -17.64
N GLU A 453 9.29 -30.24 -18.82
CA GLU A 453 8.04 -29.88 -19.48
C GLU A 453 6.81 -30.26 -18.66
N GLN A 454 6.83 -31.44 -18.04
CA GLN A 454 5.72 -31.89 -17.20
C GLN A 454 5.72 -31.13 -15.88
N PHE A 455 6.89 -30.88 -15.29
CA PHE A 455 7.04 -29.99 -14.13
C PHE A 455 6.42 -28.61 -14.42
N CYS A 456 6.73 -28.01 -15.57
CA CYS A 456 6.17 -26.72 -15.98
C CYS A 456 4.64 -26.73 -16.02
N LYS A 457 4.03 -27.76 -16.64
CA LYS A 457 2.57 -27.89 -16.74
C LYS A 457 1.91 -28.13 -15.38
N ASP A 458 2.48 -29.04 -14.58
CA ASP A 458 1.92 -29.41 -13.29
C ASP A 458 2.02 -28.26 -12.27
N THR A 459 3.06 -27.44 -12.37
CA THR A 459 3.36 -26.39 -11.39
C THR A 459 2.99 -24.97 -11.81
N VAL A 460 2.34 -24.80 -12.96
CA VAL A 460 1.99 -23.45 -13.44
C VAL A 460 1.05 -22.74 -12.48
N ILE A 461 1.39 -21.49 -12.18
CA ILE A 461 0.54 -20.53 -11.50
C ILE A 461 0.61 -19.19 -12.25
N THR A 462 -0.30 -18.28 -11.92
CA THR A 462 -0.26 -16.91 -12.42
C THR A 462 0.76 -16.08 -11.63
N ILE A 463 1.43 -15.13 -12.29
CA ILE A 463 2.12 -14.02 -11.61
C ILE A 463 1.23 -12.78 -11.46
N TRP A 464 -0.08 -12.95 -11.68
CA TRP A 464 -1.11 -11.91 -11.62
C TRP A 464 -0.87 -10.74 -12.59
N HIS A 465 -0.19 -11.00 -13.71
CA HIS A 465 0.09 -10.02 -14.76
C HIS A 465 -0.78 -10.24 -16.00
N TYR A 466 -2.01 -10.73 -15.82
CA TYR A 466 -2.96 -10.92 -16.90
C TYR A 466 -3.39 -9.59 -17.55
N HIS A 467 -3.62 -9.65 -18.86
CA HIS A 467 -3.89 -8.51 -19.73
C HIS A 467 -4.70 -8.95 -20.96
N GLY A 468 -5.12 -7.98 -21.78
CA GLY A 468 -5.91 -8.22 -22.97
C GLY A 468 -7.43 -8.19 -22.71
N GLY A 469 -8.20 -8.49 -23.77
CA GLY A 469 -9.67 -8.42 -23.77
C GLY A 469 -10.25 -7.17 -24.42
N CYS A 470 -9.49 -6.06 -24.48
CA CYS A 470 -9.88 -4.80 -25.11
C CYS A 470 -8.74 -4.19 -25.95
N HIS A 471 -8.02 -5.02 -26.72
CA HIS A 471 -6.79 -4.64 -27.42
C HIS A 471 -6.93 -3.41 -28.33
N VAL A 472 -5.87 -2.59 -28.36
CA VAL A 472 -5.69 -1.52 -29.35
C VAL A 472 -5.67 -2.13 -30.77
N GLY A 473 -6.38 -1.49 -31.70
CA GLY A 473 -6.57 -1.94 -33.08
C GLY A 473 -7.61 -3.06 -33.27
N GLN A 474 -8.24 -3.53 -32.19
CA GLN A 474 -9.26 -4.59 -32.22
C GLN A 474 -10.58 -4.15 -31.57
N VAL A 475 -10.48 -3.58 -30.36
CA VAL A 475 -11.62 -3.10 -29.58
C VAL A 475 -11.57 -1.58 -29.43
N VAL A 476 -10.38 -1.03 -29.19
CA VAL A 476 -10.15 0.41 -29.15
C VAL A 476 -9.21 0.85 -30.27
N ASN A 477 -9.30 2.11 -30.71
CA ASN A 477 -8.34 2.69 -31.64
C ASN A 477 -7.04 3.11 -30.92
N THR A 478 -6.11 3.76 -31.64
CA THR A 478 -4.83 4.24 -31.08
C THR A 478 -4.99 5.33 -30.03
N ASP A 479 -6.14 6.01 -30.02
CA ASP A 479 -6.50 7.01 -29.03
C ASP A 479 -7.32 6.38 -27.88
N TYR A 480 -7.36 5.06 -27.78
CA TYR A 480 -8.09 4.30 -26.76
C TYR A 480 -9.63 4.44 -26.81
N GLU A 481 -10.19 4.99 -27.90
CA GLU A 481 -11.63 5.09 -28.11
C GLU A 481 -12.21 3.75 -28.56
N VAL A 482 -13.33 3.34 -27.98
CA VAL A 482 -14.04 2.12 -28.37
C VAL A 482 -14.52 2.24 -29.81
N MET A 483 -14.02 1.36 -30.67
CA MET A 483 -14.30 1.40 -32.09
C MET A 483 -15.81 1.20 -32.33
N GLY A 484 -16.40 2.08 -33.14
CA GLY A 484 -17.84 2.04 -33.46
C GLY A 484 -18.76 2.73 -32.46
N VAL A 485 -18.24 3.22 -31.32
CA VAL A 485 -19.01 3.85 -30.26
C VAL A 485 -18.42 5.23 -29.94
N HIS A 486 -19.25 6.27 -29.80
CA HIS A 486 -18.79 7.61 -29.45
C HIS A 486 -18.74 7.84 -27.93
N ARG A 487 -17.82 8.71 -27.50
CA ARG A 487 -17.64 9.18 -26.11
C ARG A 487 -17.33 8.07 -25.10
N LEU A 488 -16.64 7.02 -25.56
CA LEU A 488 -16.28 5.87 -24.75
C LEU A 488 -14.82 5.48 -25.01
N ARG A 489 -14.00 5.44 -23.96
CA ARG A 489 -12.61 4.94 -24.00
C ARG A 489 -12.39 3.77 -23.05
N VAL A 490 -11.35 2.98 -23.28
CA VAL A 490 -10.84 1.99 -22.32
C VAL A 490 -9.35 2.24 -22.11
N ILE A 491 -8.92 2.52 -20.87
CA ILE A 491 -7.54 2.92 -20.55
C ILE A 491 -7.05 2.10 -19.36
N ASP A 492 -6.68 0.85 -19.59
CA ASP A 492 -6.06 -0.02 -18.58
C ASP A 492 -5.34 -1.21 -19.24
N GLY A 493 -4.88 -2.17 -18.42
CA GLY A 493 -4.18 -3.37 -18.88
C GLY A 493 -4.96 -4.28 -19.83
N SER A 494 -6.27 -4.11 -19.99
CA SER A 494 -7.06 -4.84 -21.01
C SER A 494 -6.68 -4.47 -22.45
N THR A 495 -6.02 -3.32 -22.64
CA THR A 495 -5.66 -2.78 -23.95
C THR A 495 -4.31 -3.28 -24.47
N PHE A 496 -3.51 -3.93 -23.61
CA PHE A 496 -2.19 -4.40 -23.96
C PHE A 496 -2.22 -5.68 -24.80
N ASP A 497 -1.40 -5.72 -25.85
CA ASP A 497 -1.07 -6.91 -26.63
C ASP A 497 -0.06 -7.82 -25.94
N GLN A 498 0.75 -7.24 -25.05
CA GLN A 498 1.70 -7.95 -24.23
C GLN A 498 2.02 -7.18 -22.95
N SER A 499 2.32 -7.92 -21.87
CA SER A 499 2.73 -7.35 -20.57
C SER A 499 3.97 -6.43 -20.72
N PRO A 500 3.88 -5.14 -20.34
CA PRO A 500 5.01 -4.22 -20.37
C PRO A 500 5.99 -4.47 -19.21
N GLY A 501 7.28 -4.45 -19.53
CA GLY A 501 8.36 -4.60 -18.56
C GLY A 501 8.33 -5.94 -17.81
N THR A 502 8.98 -5.97 -16.65
CA THR A 502 8.93 -7.14 -15.74
C THR A 502 7.60 -7.19 -14.99
N ASN A 503 7.03 -6.03 -14.63
CA ASN A 503 5.85 -5.89 -13.80
C ASN A 503 5.08 -4.68 -14.34
N PRO A 504 3.80 -4.85 -14.68
CA PRO A 504 3.10 -3.85 -15.49
C PRO A 504 2.68 -2.62 -14.69
N GLN A 505 2.71 -2.63 -13.35
CA GLN A 505 2.08 -1.60 -12.53
C GLN A 505 2.57 -0.18 -12.81
N ALA A 506 3.89 0.00 -13.01
CA ALA A 506 4.45 1.31 -13.31
C ALA A 506 3.89 1.84 -14.62
N THR A 507 3.84 0.98 -15.63
CA THR A 507 3.35 1.30 -16.97
C THR A 507 1.85 1.57 -16.97
N VAL A 508 1.07 0.87 -16.15
CA VAL A 508 -0.38 1.10 -16.04
C VAL A 508 -0.68 2.41 -15.30
N MET A 509 0.08 2.77 -14.26
CA MET A 509 -0.03 4.09 -13.62
C MET A 509 0.38 5.22 -14.56
N MET A 510 1.51 5.02 -15.26
CA MET A 510 2.01 5.94 -16.28
C MET A 510 0.98 6.14 -17.40
N LEU A 511 0.37 5.06 -17.90
CA LEU A 511 -0.67 5.12 -18.93
C LEU A 511 -1.83 6.02 -18.52
N GLY A 512 -2.33 5.87 -17.28
CA GLY A 512 -3.43 6.71 -16.79
C GLY A 512 -3.06 8.21 -16.79
N ARG A 513 -1.84 8.55 -16.34
CA ARG A 513 -1.32 9.93 -16.36
C ARG A 513 -1.09 10.45 -17.78
N ASN A 514 -0.52 9.63 -18.63
CA ASN A 514 -0.18 9.94 -20.02
C ASN A 514 -1.43 10.25 -20.83
N GLU A 515 -2.39 9.32 -20.84
CA GLU A 515 -3.63 9.51 -21.61
C GLU A 515 -4.50 10.64 -21.05
N GLY A 516 -4.51 10.82 -19.72
CA GLY A 516 -5.17 11.96 -19.11
C GLY A 516 -4.62 13.32 -19.59
N SER A 517 -3.33 13.37 -19.96
CA SER A 517 -2.68 14.58 -20.50
C SER A 517 -2.95 14.78 -21.99
N MET A 518 -3.18 13.69 -22.72
CA MET A 518 -3.47 13.69 -24.16
C MET A 518 -4.92 14.03 -24.46
N ILE A 519 -5.84 13.81 -23.51
CA ILE A 519 -7.22 14.28 -23.61
C ILE A 519 -7.19 15.81 -23.53
N ASP A 520 -7.10 16.43 -24.71
CA ASP A 520 -6.80 17.85 -24.89
C ASP A 520 -7.84 18.77 -24.23
N TRP A 521 -7.30 19.80 -23.59
CA TRP A 521 -7.97 20.96 -22.98
C TRP A 521 -8.54 21.96 -23.99
N SER A 522 -8.32 21.76 -25.30
CA SER A 522 -8.58 22.77 -26.35
C SER A 522 -9.28 22.27 -27.63
N TYR A 523 -9.68 21.00 -27.74
CA TYR A 523 -10.24 20.42 -28.99
C TYR A 523 -11.78 20.52 -29.15
N ILE A 524 -12.32 21.74 -29.07
CA ILE A 524 -13.72 22.02 -29.48
C ILE A 524 -13.82 23.10 -30.57
N GLU A 525 -12.74 23.78 -30.96
CA GLU A 525 -12.80 24.73 -32.07
C GLU A 525 -11.66 24.55 -33.08
N LYS A 526 -11.84 23.63 -34.04
CA LYS A 526 -11.39 23.86 -35.43
C LYS A 526 -12.38 23.24 -36.41
N PRO A 527 -13.00 24.04 -37.31
CA PRO A 527 -13.74 23.49 -38.43
C PRO A 527 -12.79 22.73 -39.36
N SER A 528 -13.28 21.61 -39.88
CA SER A 528 -12.64 20.81 -40.91
C SER A 528 -12.24 21.65 -42.13
N THR A 529 -10.95 21.82 -42.37
CA THR A 529 -10.44 22.16 -43.71
C THR A 529 -9.76 20.93 -44.29
N TYR A 530 -10.39 20.39 -45.33
CA TYR A 530 -9.80 19.41 -46.23
C TYR A 530 -8.46 19.91 -46.77
N THR A 531 -7.42 19.10 -46.67
CA THR A 531 -6.21 19.28 -47.49
C THR A 531 -5.82 17.95 -48.11
N THR A 532 -5.92 17.92 -49.43
CA THR A 532 -5.28 16.95 -50.33
C THR A 532 -3.76 17.01 -50.23
N PRO A 533 -3.03 15.91 -50.52
CA PRO A 533 -1.58 15.84 -50.34
C PRO A 533 -0.85 16.44 -51.53
N VAL A 534 0.07 17.39 -51.29
CA VAL A 534 1.02 17.86 -52.30
C VAL A 534 2.46 17.65 -51.83
N GLY A 535 3.13 16.75 -52.53
CA GLY A 535 4.50 16.86 -53.04
C GLY A 535 5.61 17.42 -52.15
N ARG A 536 6.53 16.54 -51.76
CA ARG A 536 7.92 16.88 -51.40
C ARG A 536 8.58 17.69 -52.52
N LEU A 537 9.18 18.82 -52.18
CA LEU A 537 10.31 19.40 -52.93
C LEU A 537 11.39 19.89 -51.96
N HIS A 538 12.62 19.46 -52.25
CA HIS A 538 13.86 19.92 -51.64
C HIS A 538 14.14 21.39 -51.97
N GLY A 539 14.74 22.12 -51.01
CA GLY A 539 15.32 23.44 -51.27
C GLY A 539 16.22 23.92 -50.12
N ASN A 540 17.53 23.76 -50.29
CA ASN A 540 18.59 24.40 -49.51
C ASN A 540 18.57 25.94 -49.71
N ARG A 541 18.72 26.74 -48.65
CA ARG A 541 19.81 27.74 -48.46
C ARG A 541 19.54 28.77 -47.33
N ARG A 542 20.56 28.90 -46.47
CA ARG A 542 21.21 30.11 -45.92
C ARG A 542 20.40 31.11 -45.06
N SER A 543 20.74 31.08 -43.76
CA SER A 543 21.26 32.18 -42.92
C SER A 543 20.87 33.62 -43.26
N HIS A 544 20.27 34.33 -42.30
CA HIS A 544 20.62 35.70 -41.90
C HIS A 544 20.20 35.88 -40.42
N GLY A 545 21.14 36.37 -39.61
CA GLY A 545 20.91 36.73 -38.21
C GLY A 545 20.58 38.21 -38.08
N VAL A 546 19.77 38.53 -37.07
CA VAL A 546 19.62 39.87 -36.49
C VAL A 546 19.36 39.67 -35.00
N GLY A 547 20.20 40.25 -34.14
CA GLY A 547 20.04 40.27 -32.68
C GLY A 547 19.02 41.33 -32.22
N PRO A 548 18.76 41.41 -30.90
CA PRO A 548 19.17 42.63 -30.20
C PRO A 548 19.70 42.41 -28.76
N SER A 549 20.47 43.43 -28.34
CA SER A 549 20.67 43.95 -26.97
C SER A 549 19.57 43.62 -25.95
N GLY A 550 19.77 43.46 -24.64
CA GLY A 550 20.88 43.80 -23.76
C GLY A 550 20.34 44.40 -22.44
N ARG A 551 20.78 43.84 -21.30
CA ARG A 551 20.80 44.33 -19.89
C ARG A 551 19.67 43.91 -18.92
N GLY A 552 20.11 43.32 -17.80
CA GLY A 552 19.42 43.31 -16.50
C GLY A 552 19.83 42.15 -15.57
N HIS A 553 20.74 42.41 -14.62
CA HIS A 553 21.03 41.62 -13.39
C HIS A 553 21.36 42.67 -12.28
N PRO A 554 21.43 42.35 -10.98
CA PRO A 554 20.44 41.74 -10.05
C PRO A 554 20.33 42.54 -8.71
N VAL A 555 19.27 42.40 -7.90
CA VAL A 555 19.26 42.89 -6.49
C VAL A 555 18.37 42.02 -5.59
N ALA A 556 18.86 41.75 -4.37
CA ALA A 556 18.25 40.98 -3.28
C ALA A 556 17.83 41.89 -2.08
N ILE A 557 17.20 41.25 -1.06
CA ILE A 557 16.92 41.68 0.34
C ILE A 557 15.51 42.32 0.52
N GLU A 558 14.60 41.96 1.44
CA GLU A 558 14.72 41.63 2.89
C GLU A 558 13.53 40.83 3.48
N SER A 559 13.81 40.11 4.57
CA SER A 559 12.93 39.37 5.47
C SER A 559 12.48 40.19 6.68
N SER A 560 11.21 40.08 7.10
CA SER A 560 10.66 40.16 8.50
C SER A 560 9.17 40.51 8.41
N PHE A 561 8.23 39.78 9.03
CA PHE A 561 7.92 39.85 10.46
C PHE A 561 7.37 38.52 10.96
N ILE A 562 8.00 38.05 12.04
CA ILE A 562 7.51 37.07 13.00
C ILE A 562 6.71 37.87 14.04
N GLU A 563 5.47 37.48 14.32
CA GLU A 563 4.83 37.73 15.62
C GLU A 563 4.33 36.40 16.20
N GLN A 564 5.18 35.86 17.07
CA GLN A 564 4.88 35.16 18.32
C GLN A 564 4.09 36.09 19.27
N PHE A 565 3.24 35.73 20.24
CA PHE A 565 2.69 34.53 20.91
C PHE A 565 1.54 35.09 21.78
N ASP A 566 0.51 34.31 22.20
CA ASP A 566 0.13 34.32 23.63
C ASP A 566 -0.71 33.10 24.04
N THR A 567 -0.29 32.54 25.18
CA THR A 567 -0.66 31.30 25.86
C THR A 567 -1.26 31.66 27.21
N SER A 568 -2.44 32.28 27.23
CA SER A 568 -2.99 32.79 28.50
C SER A 568 -4.51 32.81 28.57
N TYR A 569 -5.13 31.64 28.43
CA TYR A 569 -6.34 31.31 29.19
C TYR A 569 -6.18 29.87 29.66
N LEU A 570 -5.37 29.70 30.70
CA LEU A 570 -5.84 29.62 32.08
C LEU A 570 -6.42 28.22 32.37
N VAL A 571 -5.55 27.25 32.63
CA VAL A 571 -4.85 27.09 33.93
C VAL A 571 -5.78 26.61 35.05
N ARG A 572 -7.03 26.21 34.75
CA ARG A 572 -7.84 25.43 35.70
C ARG A 572 -7.58 23.93 35.65
N ASP A 573 -7.37 23.34 34.47
CA ASP A 573 -7.10 21.89 34.36
C ASP A 573 -5.70 21.51 34.85
N GLU A 574 -4.73 22.41 34.70
CA GLU A 574 -3.38 22.22 35.25
C GLU A 574 -3.39 22.18 36.78
N LEU A 575 -4.37 22.81 37.45
CA LEU A 575 -4.52 22.75 38.90
C LEU A 575 -5.07 21.40 39.38
N TYR A 576 -5.88 20.73 38.54
CA TYR A 576 -6.33 19.36 38.81
C TYR A 576 -5.25 18.32 38.53
N GLN A 577 -4.43 18.50 37.49
CA GLN A 577 -3.19 17.71 37.33
C GLN A 577 -2.23 17.92 38.51
N ALA A 578 -2.12 19.14 39.04
CA ALA A 578 -1.26 19.45 40.18
C ALA A 578 -1.74 18.81 41.51
N LEU A 579 -3.05 18.63 41.70
CA LEU A 579 -3.60 17.94 42.87
C LEU A 579 -3.49 16.41 42.76
N SER A 580 -3.57 15.86 41.55
CA SER A 580 -3.21 14.47 41.25
C SER A 580 -1.71 14.21 41.54
N LEU A 581 -0.83 15.12 41.11
CA LEU A 581 0.62 15.10 41.35
C LEU A 581 1.03 15.18 42.83
N LYS A 582 0.22 15.78 43.71
CA LYS A 582 0.58 15.94 45.13
C LYS A 582 0.55 14.60 45.90
N ASN A 583 -0.32 13.67 45.52
CA ASN A 583 -0.35 12.31 46.07
C ASN A 583 0.73 11.40 45.45
N GLU A 584 1.13 11.64 44.20
CA GLU A 584 2.29 11.00 43.55
C GLU A 584 3.62 11.41 44.25
N LEU A 585 3.80 12.71 44.56
CA LEU A 585 5.03 13.28 45.14
C LEU A 585 5.37 12.89 46.60
N GLU A 586 4.38 12.64 47.46
CA GLU A 586 4.65 12.13 48.82
C GLU A 586 5.13 10.66 48.78
N THR A 587 4.63 9.88 47.81
CA THR A 587 5.07 8.50 47.53
C THR A 587 6.51 8.46 46.99
N PHE A 588 6.93 9.42 46.14
CA PHE A 588 8.32 9.62 45.65
C PHE A 588 9.34 9.91 46.76
N ASN A 589 8.94 10.71 47.76
CA ASN A 589 9.84 11.23 48.78
C ASN A 589 10.21 10.20 49.88
N GLU A 590 9.40 9.15 50.09
CA GLU A 590 9.78 8.04 50.96
C GLU A 590 10.73 7.03 50.27
N ILE A 591 10.57 6.77 48.97
CA ILE A 591 11.50 5.92 48.15
C ILE A 591 12.91 6.51 48.07
N LYS A 592 13.02 7.84 48.07
CA LYS A 592 14.26 8.62 47.89
C LYS A 592 15.32 8.41 48.99
N LYS A 593 14.94 7.90 50.16
CA LYS A 593 15.87 7.75 51.30
C LYS A 593 16.80 6.54 51.18
N ASP A 594 16.48 5.56 50.33
CA ASP A 594 17.24 4.31 50.18
C ASP A 594 18.01 4.19 48.83
N ILE A 595 18.09 5.25 48.02
CA ILE A 595 18.86 5.29 46.75
C ILE A 595 20.26 5.90 46.97
N PRO A 596 21.37 5.23 46.58
CA PRO A 596 22.73 5.75 46.78
C PRO A 596 22.98 7.04 46.00
N TYR A 597 23.62 8.02 46.64
CA TYR A 597 23.82 9.39 46.15
C TYR A 597 24.48 9.45 44.76
N GLU A 598 25.35 8.49 44.44
CA GLU A 598 26.13 8.44 43.21
C GLU A 598 25.29 8.10 41.96
N ALA A 599 24.09 7.54 42.11
CA ALA A 599 23.20 7.26 40.97
C ALA A 599 22.67 8.54 40.31
N PHE A 600 22.65 9.67 41.02
CA PHE A 600 22.10 10.94 40.53
C PHE A 600 23.05 11.73 39.62
N HIS A 601 24.31 11.30 39.50
CA HIS A 601 25.36 12.02 38.75
C HIS A 601 25.86 11.20 37.53
N GLY A 602 24.94 10.51 36.85
CA GLY A 602 25.20 9.68 35.66
C GLY A 602 24.13 9.83 34.56
N GLY A 603 24.30 9.13 33.43
CA GLY A 603 23.35 9.13 32.30
C GLY A 603 22.72 7.75 32.04
N PHE A 604 21.53 7.72 31.41
CA PHE A 604 20.76 6.48 31.20
C PHE A 604 20.90 5.87 29.82
N ILE A 605 21.00 4.54 29.79
CA ILE A 605 20.82 3.73 28.59
C ILE A 605 19.54 2.92 28.81
N LEU A 606 18.51 3.19 28.01
CA LEU A 606 17.17 2.65 28.21
C LEU A 606 16.82 1.59 27.17
N SER A 607 16.09 0.56 27.60
CA SER A 607 15.58 -0.51 26.75
C SER A 607 14.06 -0.54 26.79
N LYS A 608 13.40 -0.02 25.74
CA LYS A 608 11.94 -0.12 25.56
C LYS A 608 11.55 -1.55 25.18
N ILE A 609 10.66 -2.17 25.95
CA ILE A 609 9.97 -3.39 25.52
C ILE A 609 8.80 -2.97 24.65
N ALA A 610 8.96 -3.17 23.35
CA ALA A 610 7.85 -3.00 22.44
C ALA A 610 6.83 -4.13 22.63
N TYR A 611 5.55 -3.77 22.63
CA TYR A 611 4.42 -4.71 22.65
C TYR A 611 4.43 -5.66 23.85
N PRO A 612 4.27 -5.11 25.05
CA PRO A 612 4.05 -5.95 26.21
C PRO A 612 2.85 -6.88 25.95
N LYS A 613 3.03 -8.18 26.26
CA LYS A 613 1.99 -9.23 26.25
C LYS A 613 1.16 -9.18 27.51
N SER A 614 1.85 -8.90 28.59
CA SER A 614 1.29 -8.19 29.71
C SER A 614 0.33 -7.09 29.24
N LYS A 615 -0.96 -7.27 29.56
CA LYS A 615 -2.04 -6.31 29.33
C LYS A 615 -2.81 -6.16 30.61
N GLY A 616 -3.55 -5.08 30.73
CA GLY A 616 -4.68 -5.08 31.63
C GLY A 616 -5.74 -4.14 31.11
N GLU A 617 -6.29 -3.36 32.02
CA GLU A 617 -7.58 -2.71 31.86
C GLU A 617 -7.55 -1.36 32.55
N LEU A 618 -8.43 -0.46 32.08
CA LEU A 618 -8.74 0.82 32.70
C LEU A 618 -10.17 0.72 33.27
N LYS A 619 -10.35 1.03 34.55
CA LYS A 619 -11.64 1.00 35.23
C LYS A 619 -11.89 2.34 35.92
N LEU A 620 -13.08 2.91 35.72
CA LEU A 620 -13.53 4.07 36.46
C LEU A 620 -13.75 3.67 37.93
N ILE A 621 -13.30 4.52 38.84
CA ILE A 621 -13.38 4.27 40.29
C ILE A 621 -14.59 5.01 40.88
N ASP A 622 -14.83 6.24 40.44
CA ASP A 622 -15.99 7.05 40.74
C ASP A 622 -16.45 7.85 39.49
N THR A 623 -17.44 8.73 39.63
CA THR A 623 -18.04 9.51 38.51
C THR A 623 -17.45 10.91 38.34
N ASN A 624 -16.48 11.33 39.16
CA ASN A 624 -15.79 12.60 39.06
C ASN A 624 -14.69 12.53 38.00
N ALA A 625 -14.85 13.24 36.88
CA ALA A 625 -13.89 13.23 35.77
C ALA A 625 -12.51 13.81 36.13
N ASP A 626 -12.41 14.56 37.23
CA ASP A 626 -11.16 15.11 37.75
C ASP A 626 -10.29 14.07 38.50
N ASN A 627 -10.84 12.89 38.77
CA ASN A 627 -10.14 11.80 39.45
C ASN A 627 -9.59 10.78 38.44
N ASN A 628 -8.35 10.31 38.65
CA ASN A 628 -7.70 9.33 37.76
C ASN A 628 -8.40 7.95 37.79
N PRO A 629 -8.47 7.24 36.64
CA PRO A 629 -8.97 5.88 36.61
C PRO A 629 -7.93 4.86 37.09
N SER A 630 -8.38 3.67 37.48
CA SER A 630 -7.50 2.56 37.83
C SER A 630 -6.99 1.87 36.57
N VAL A 631 -5.68 1.67 36.43
CA VAL A 631 -5.06 1.08 35.24
C VAL A 631 -4.08 -0.03 35.60
N THR A 632 -4.21 -1.19 34.96
CA THR A 632 -3.29 -2.33 35.11
C THR A 632 -2.65 -2.69 33.78
N PHE A 633 -1.34 -2.98 33.76
CA PHE A 633 -0.61 -3.40 32.56
C PHE A 633 0.00 -4.82 32.67
N ASN A 634 0.11 -5.39 33.89
CA ASN A 634 0.59 -6.75 34.17
C ASN A 634 2.01 -7.11 33.69
N TYR A 635 2.98 -6.19 33.69
CA TYR A 635 4.36 -6.39 33.17
C TYR A 635 5.01 -7.71 33.64
N PHE A 636 5.59 -8.47 32.71
CA PHE A 636 6.30 -9.75 32.97
C PHE A 636 5.54 -10.89 33.66
N SER A 637 4.28 -10.71 34.04
CA SER A 637 3.36 -11.80 34.44
C SER A 637 3.42 -12.97 33.46
N HIS A 638 3.67 -12.62 32.20
CA HIS A 638 4.13 -13.55 31.20
C HIS A 638 5.67 -13.63 31.15
N LYS A 639 6.20 -14.81 31.44
CA LYS A 639 7.65 -15.11 31.45
C LYS A 639 8.39 -14.70 30.17
N GLU A 640 7.70 -14.55 29.04
CA GLU A 640 8.26 -14.08 27.76
C GLU A 640 8.69 -12.61 27.77
N ASP A 641 7.89 -11.71 28.34
CA ASP A 641 8.27 -10.28 28.36
C ASP A 641 9.50 -10.09 29.25
N LEU A 642 9.63 -10.94 30.27
CA LEU A 642 10.79 -10.94 31.14
C LEU A 642 12.07 -11.31 30.41
N LYS A 643 12.03 -12.45 29.71
CA LYS A 643 13.16 -12.97 28.92
C LYS A 643 13.66 -11.93 27.91
N LYS A 644 12.78 -11.06 27.38
CA LYS A 644 13.15 -9.98 26.44
C LYS A 644 13.95 -8.86 27.11
N CYS A 645 13.57 -8.46 28.31
CA CYS A 645 14.32 -7.46 29.04
C CYS A 645 15.77 -7.93 29.31
N VAL A 646 15.96 -9.18 29.78
CA VAL A 646 17.28 -9.77 30.13
C VAL A 646 18.27 -9.61 29.00
N HIS A 647 17.73 -9.79 27.82
CA HIS A 647 18.46 -9.72 26.60
C HIS A 647 18.91 -8.28 26.29
N GLY A 648 18.03 -7.28 26.41
CA GLY A 648 18.38 -5.86 26.22
C GLY A 648 19.51 -5.41 27.15
N VAL A 649 19.52 -5.89 28.38
CA VAL A 649 20.55 -5.58 29.39
C VAL A 649 21.94 -6.05 28.96
N ARG A 650 22.06 -7.28 28.44
CA ARG A 650 23.34 -7.81 27.90
C ARG A 650 23.96 -6.97 26.79
N ILE A 651 23.16 -6.17 26.08
CA ILE A 651 23.63 -5.27 25.02
C ILE A 651 24.19 -3.98 25.64
N MET A 652 23.50 -3.43 26.63
CA MET A 652 23.92 -2.24 27.36
C MET A 652 25.24 -2.49 28.09
N GLU A 653 25.46 -3.71 28.59
CA GLU A 653 26.75 -4.17 29.15
C GLU A 653 27.94 -4.07 28.18
N LYS A 654 27.71 -4.29 26.89
CA LYS A 654 28.77 -4.26 25.86
C LYS A 654 29.08 -2.82 25.43
N LEU A 655 28.06 -1.95 25.36
CA LEU A 655 28.20 -0.54 24.96
C LEU A 655 29.09 0.26 25.93
N ILE A 656 28.90 0.06 27.23
CA ILE A 656 29.64 0.77 28.30
C ILE A 656 31.13 0.40 28.39
N ARG A 657 31.58 -0.65 27.70
CA ARG A 657 32.99 -1.07 27.62
C ARG A 657 33.75 -0.42 26.46
N THR A 658 33.09 0.35 25.60
CA THR A 658 33.71 0.95 24.41
C THR A 658 34.58 2.15 24.78
N LYS A 659 35.70 2.36 24.05
CA LYS A 659 36.63 3.48 24.29
C LYS A 659 35.95 4.86 24.47
N PRO A 660 34.95 5.25 23.66
CA PRO A 660 34.25 6.53 23.84
C PRO A 660 33.48 6.62 25.16
N PHE A 661 32.81 5.55 25.59
CA PHE A 661 32.06 5.52 26.85
C PHE A 661 32.96 5.46 28.09
N LEU A 662 34.19 4.92 27.97
CA LEU A 662 35.14 4.85 29.09
C LEU A 662 35.55 6.23 29.65
N ASN A 663 35.51 7.29 28.83
CA ASN A 663 35.76 8.68 29.27
C ASN A 663 34.66 9.24 30.18
N PHE A 664 33.48 8.62 30.20
CA PHE A 664 32.33 9.01 31.01
C PHE A 664 32.14 8.12 32.25
N THR A 665 33.08 7.21 32.54
CA THR A 665 33.02 6.26 33.66
C THR A 665 34.18 6.47 34.64
N GLN A 666 33.91 6.57 35.95
CA GLN A 666 34.95 6.77 36.98
C GLN A 666 35.86 5.54 37.15
N CYS A 667 37.09 5.76 37.65
CA CYS A 667 38.16 4.77 37.63
C CYS A 667 37.89 3.46 38.43
N ASP A 668 37.01 3.51 39.44
CA ASP A 668 36.64 2.37 40.29
C ASP A 668 35.33 1.68 39.88
N LEU A 669 34.80 2.01 38.69
CA LEU A 669 33.56 1.49 38.10
C LEU A 669 33.80 0.76 36.75
N LYS A 670 35.01 0.25 36.52
CA LYS A 670 35.43 -0.38 35.24
C LYS A 670 34.79 -1.75 34.95
N THR A 671 33.90 -2.25 35.82
CA THR A 671 33.30 -3.57 35.69
C THR A 671 31.77 -3.46 35.58
N VAL A 672 31.22 -3.99 34.48
CA VAL A 672 29.78 -4.04 34.17
C VAL A 672 28.87 -4.41 35.35
N ASN A 673 29.29 -5.35 36.20
CA ASN A 673 28.47 -5.82 37.33
C ASN A 673 28.19 -4.73 38.37
N LYS A 674 29.12 -3.79 38.59
CA LYS A 674 28.93 -2.70 39.57
C LYS A 674 27.91 -1.68 39.06
N LEU A 675 27.87 -1.46 37.74
CA LEU A 675 26.89 -0.60 37.08
C LEU A 675 25.50 -1.24 37.07
N LEU A 676 25.37 -2.54 36.79
CA LEU A 676 24.09 -3.25 36.92
C LEU A 676 23.56 -3.20 38.37
N ASN A 677 24.42 -3.33 39.38
CA ASN A 677 23.99 -3.22 40.78
C ASN A 677 23.48 -1.82 41.11
N MET A 678 24.18 -0.78 40.70
CA MET A 678 23.71 0.61 40.86
C MET A 678 22.37 0.84 40.16
N SER A 679 22.18 0.33 38.93
CA SER A 679 20.91 0.45 38.21
C SER A 679 19.74 -0.25 38.90
N VAL A 680 19.94 -1.38 39.59
CA VAL A 680 18.87 -2.03 40.37
C VAL A 680 18.49 -1.20 41.59
N THR A 681 19.44 -0.53 42.24
CA THR A 681 19.20 0.29 43.44
C THR A 681 18.68 1.69 43.13
N ALA A 682 18.95 2.21 41.93
CA ALA A 682 18.54 3.53 41.48
C ALA A 682 17.19 3.57 40.77
N ASN A 683 16.70 2.43 40.29
CA ASN A 683 15.45 2.38 39.52
C ASN A 683 14.23 2.69 40.38
N VAL A 684 13.13 3.05 39.71
CA VAL A 684 11.83 3.24 40.34
C VAL A 684 10.69 2.53 39.64
N ASN A 685 10.29 1.45 40.30
CA ASN A 685 9.14 0.56 40.17
C ASN A 685 8.76 0.02 41.58
N LEU A 686 7.49 -0.22 41.94
CA LEU A 686 7.07 -0.57 43.33
C LEU A 686 7.43 -2.04 43.61
N ILE A 687 8.24 -2.66 42.72
CA ILE A 687 8.45 -4.10 42.58
C ILE A 687 9.68 -4.52 43.39
N PRO A 688 9.54 -5.25 44.51
CA PRO A 688 10.62 -5.61 45.45
C PRO A 688 11.95 -6.08 44.80
N ARG A 689 13.11 -5.59 45.32
CA ARG A 689 14.45 -5.78 44.70
C ARG A 689 15.19 -7.02 45.20
N HIS A 690 15.91 -7.69 44.29
CA HIS A 690 16.78 -8.83 44.60
C HIS A 690 18.27 -8.47 44.36
N THR A 691 18.88 -7.73 45.28
CA THR A 691 20.21 -7.08 45.10
C THR A 691 21.43 -8.03 45.08
N ASN A 692 21.29 -9.29 45.49
CA ASN A 692 22.39 -10.28 45.56
C ASN A 692 22.52 -11.23 44.35
N ASP A 693 21.63 -11.15 43.34
CA ASP A 693 21.57 -12.08 42.20
C ASP A 693 21.67 -11.40 40.82
N THR A 694 22.21 -10.17 40.76
CA THR A 694 22.39 -9.36 39.53
C THR A 694 23.32 -9.98 38.47
N LYS A 695 24.02 -11.07 38.81
CA LYS A 695 24.68 -11.94 37.82
C LYS A 695 23.66 -12.68 36.94
N LYS A 696 22.39 -12.77 37.34
CA LYS A 696 21.25 -13.30 36.57
C LYS A 696 20.34 -12.18 36.10
N LEU A 697 20.36 -11.97 34.80
CA LEU A 697 19.72 -10.84 34.14
C LEU A 697 18.18 -10.93 34.08
N GLU A 698 17.58 -12.10 34.38
CA GLU A 698 16.12 -12.27 34.53
C GLU A 698 15.57 -11.53 35.73
N GLN A 699 16.25 -11.61 36.86
CA GLN A 699 15.77 -10.94 38.05
C GLN A 699 16.01 -9.44 37.97
N PHE A 700 17.20 -9.03 37.50
CA PHE A 700 17.50 -7.62 37.17
C PHE A 700 16.36 -6.97 36.38
N CYS A 701 15.81 -7.69 35.41
CA CYS A 701 14.77 -7.18 34.55
C CYS A 701 13.40 -7.03 35.19
N LYS A 702 12.97 -7.96 36.05
CA LYS A 702 11.76 -7.79 36.84
C LYS A 702 11.88 -6.57 37.76
N ASP A 703 13.07 -6.38 38.32
CA ASP A 703 13.35 -5.39 39.36
C ASP A 703 13.58 -3.96 38.80
N THR A 704 13.69 -3.79 37.47
CA THR A 704 14.08 -2.51 36.84
C THR A 704 13.12 -2.02 35.73
N VAL A 705 11.94 -2.62 35.58
CA VAL A 705 10.99 -2.20 34.55
C VAL A 705 10.27 -0.90 34.89
N ILE A 706 10.25 0.03 33.94
CA ILE A 706 9.55 1.32 34.03
C ILE A 706 8.81 1.62 32.72
N THR A 707 7.86 2.56 32.76
CA THR A 707 7.22 3.10 31.55
C THR A 707 8.13 4.11 30.84
N ILE A 708 7.88 4.36 29.56
CA ILE A 708 8.50 5.47 28.80
C ILE A 708 7.46 6.41 28.18
N TRP A 709 6.31 6.57 28.85
CA TRP A 709 5.22 7.50 28.48
C TRP A 709 4.66 7.32 27.06
N HIS A 710 4.66 6.07 26.59
CA HIS A 710 4.13 5.69 25.28
C HIS A 710 2.89 4.80 25.41
N TYR A 711 2.06 5.03 26.42
CA TYR A 711 0.82 4.30 26.66
C TYR A 711 -0.26 4.70 25.65
N HIS A 712 -1.30 3.88 25.57
CA HIS A 712 -2.32 3.94 24.53
C HIS A 712 -3.48 3.01 24.90
N GLY A 713 -4.67 3.34 24.39
CA GLY A 713 -5.89 2.55 24.55
C GLY A 713 -6.97 3.24 25.36
N GLY A 714 -8.09 2.55 25.57
CA GLY A 714 -9.23 3.03 26.37
C GLY A 714 -10.41 3.50 25.51
N CYS A 715 -10.19 4.39 24.54
CA CYS A 715 -11.23 4.84 23.61
C CYS A 715 -11.04 4.20 22.25
N HIS A 716 -10.81 2.90 22.27
CA HIS A 716 -10.48 2.16 21.06
C HIS A 716 -11.55 2.38 20.01
N VAL A 717 -11.09 2.69 18.80
CA VAL A 717 -11.96 2.72 17.64
C VAL A 717 -12.61 1.34 17.51
N GLY A 718 -13.94 1.28 17.47
CA GLY A 718 -14.74 0.05 17.42
C GLY A 718 -15.16 -0.50 18.77
N GLN A 719 -14.66 0.05 19.88
CA GLN A 719 -15.24 -0.20 21.20
C GLN A 719 -15.95 1.04 21.74
N VAL A 720 -15.43 2.24 21.45
CA VAL A 720 -15.89 3.51 22.03
C VAL A 720 -16.17 4.59 20.96
N VAL A 721 -15.21 4.87 20.07
CA VAL A 721 -15.43 5.72 18.90
C VAL A 721 -15.56 4.88 17.65
N ASN A 722 -16.29 5.33 16.66
CA ASN A 722 -16.32 4.71 15.36
C ASN A 722 -15.12 5.17 14.55
N THR A 723 -15.16 4.78 13.31
CA THR A 723 -14.10 5.00 12.35
C THR A 723 -13.96 6.44 11.89
N ASP A 724 -15.00 7.27 11.98
CA ASP A 724 -14.92 8.73 11.71
C ASP A 724 -14.33 9.50 12.90
N TYR A 725 -13.71 8.76 13.82
CA TYR A 725 -13.37 9.20 15.15
C TYR A 725 -14.59 9.68 15.94
N GLU A 726 -15.80 9.51 15.39
CA GLU A 726 -17.03 9.95 16.01
C GLU A 726 -17.43 9.00 17.12
N VAL A 727 -17.87 9.52 18.26
CA VAL A 727 -18.27 8.66 19.37
C VAL A 727 -19.52 7.87 18.98
N MET A 728 -19.48 6.53 19.15
CA MET A 728 -20.57 5.67 18.70
C MET A 728 -21.86 5.95 19.47
N GLY A 729 -22.93 6.24 18.72
CA GLY A 729 -24.23 6.61 19.27
C GLY A 729 -24.41 8.09 19.58
N VAL A 730 -23.44 8.98 19.28
CA VAL A 730 -23.48 10.42 19.58
C VAL A 730 -23.16 11.25 18.33
N HIS A 731 -24.11 12.08 17.87
CA HIS A 731 -23.91 12.93 16.67
C HIS A 731 -22.97 14.12 16.94
N ARG A 732 -22.09 14.47 15.97
CA ARG A 732 -21.17 15.63 15.94
C ARG A 732 -20.06 15.67 17.01
N LEU A 733 -19.66 14.52 17.56
CA LEU A 733 -18.57 14.43 18.54
C LEU A 733 -17.50 13.46 18.06
N ARG A 734 -16.22 13.89 18.02
CA ARG A 734 -15.07 13.08 17.61
C ARG A 734 -13.97 13.02 18.67
N VAL A 735 -13.19 11.92 18.71
CA VAL A 735 -11.99 11.73 19.56
C VAL A 735 -10.80 11.40 18.68
N ILE A 736 -9.85 12.33 18.55
CA ILE A 736 -8.74 12.27 17.59
C ILE A 736 -7.40 12.38 18.36
N ASP A 737 -7.03 11.33 19.08
CA ASP A 737 -5.76 11.23 19.83
C ASP A 737 -5.28 9.77 19.99
N GLY A 738 -4.22 9.55 20.80
CA GLY A 738 -3.60 8.24 20.99
C GLY A 738 -4.33 7.24 21.90
N SER A 739 -5.42 7.63 22.57
CA SER A 739 -6.29 6.72 23.34
C SER A 739 -7.05 5.75 22.43
N THR A 740 -7.21 6.15 21.17
CA THR A 740 -7.77 5.30 20.13
C THR A 740 -6.80 4.19 19.71
N PHE A 741 -5.54 4.25 20.14
CA PHE A 741 -4.52 3.29 19.75
C PHE A 741 -4.57 2.05 20.64
N ASP A 742 -4.70 0.87 20.04
CA ASP A 742 -4.55 -0.40 20.76
C ASP A 742 -3.07 -0.75 21.02
N GLN A 743 -2.15 -0.05 20.34
CA GLN A 743 -0.68 -0.20 20.43
C GLN A 743 0.05 1.13 20.18
N SER A 744 1.22 1.35 20.78
CA SER A 744 2.03 2.58 20.57
C SER A 744 2.67 2.66 19.17
N PRO A 745 2.67 3.83 18.49
CA PRO A 745 3.37 4.03 17.22
C PRO A 745 4.82 4.51 17.39
N GLY A 746 5.79 3.76 16.84
CA GLY A 746 7.19 4.16 16.73
C GLY A 746 8.02 4.18 18.03
N THR A 747 9.25 4.71 17.95
CA THR A 747 10.09 4.98 19.13
C THR A 747 9.54 6.14 19.94
N ASN A 748 9.09 7.20 19.26
CA ASN A 748 8.36 8.36 19.78
C ASN A 748 7.06 8.54 18.95
N PRO A 749 5.86 8.57 19.57
CA PRO A 749 4.57 8.69 18.88
C PRO A 749 4.23 10.12 18.40
N GLN A 750 5.01 11.13 18.79
CA GLN A 750 4.80 12.55 18.51
C GLN A 750 4.40 12.84 17.05
N ALA A 751 5.16 12.36 16.06
CA ALA A 751 4.88 12.66 14.65
C ALA A 751 3.58 11.99 14.14
N THR A 752 3.21 10.83 14.71
CA THR A 752 1.96 10.14 14.37
C THR A 752 0.75 10.90 14.90
N VAL A 753 0.86 11.44 16.11
CA VAL A 753 -0.23 12.24 16.70
C VAL A 753 -0.37 13.59 16.00
N MET A 754 0.74 14.26 15.67
CA MET A 754 0.73 15.52 14.90
C MET A 754 0.09 15.35 13.50
N MET A 755 0.37 14.25 12.81
CA MET A 755 -0.24 13.93 11.51
C MET A 755 -1.74 13.67 11.65
N LEU A 756 -2.15 12.91 12.68
CA LEU A 756 -3.55 12.63 12.98
C LEU A 756 -4.34 13.95 13.17
N GLY A 757 -3.83 14.90 13.96
CA GLY A 757 -4.47 16.19 14.17
C GLY A 757 -4.56 17.07 12.92
N ARG A 758 -3.49 17.10 12.09
CA ARG A 758 -3.49 17.87 10.85
C ARG A 758 -4.44 17.30 9.79
N ASN A 759 -4.51 15.97 9.69
CA ASN A 759 -5.36 15.26 8.76
C ASN A 759 -6.83 15.54 9.06
N GLU A 760 -7.27 15.24 10.29
CA GLU A 760 -8.66 15.44 10.66
C GLU A 760 -9.06 16.93 10.62
N GLY A 761 -8.17 17.84 11.05
CA GLY A 761 -8.42 19.28 11.01
C GLY A 761 -8.53 19.89 9.59
N SER A 762 -8.03 19.21 8.55
CA SER A 762 -8.22 19.61 7.15
C SER A 762 -9.49 19.06 6.50
N MET A 763 -10.12 18.05 7.12
CA MET A 763 -11.36 17.41 6.66
C MET A 763 -12.63 18.00 7.28
N ILE A 764 -12.49 19.01 8.14
CA ILE A 764 -13.64 19.73 8.69
C ILE A 764 -14.05 20.85 7.74
N ASP A 765 -15.29 20.84 7.25
CA ASP A 765 -15.88 21.92 6.45
C ASP A 765 -16.29 23.10 7.35
N TRP A 766 -15.56 24.22 7.24
CA TRP A 766 -15.72 25.42 8.07
C TRP A 766 -16.78 26.40 7.56
N SER A 767 -17.36 26.16 6.37
CA SER A 767 -18.34 27.06 5.75
C SER A 767 -19.75 26.98 6.38
N TYR A 768 -19.96 26.03 7.29
CA TYR A 768 -21.23 25.76 8.00
C TYR A 768 -21.31 26.31 9.43
N ILE A 769 -20.37 27.16 9.88
CA ILE A 769 -20.46 27.81 11.19
C ILE A 769 -21.30 29.10 11.07
N GLU A 770 -22.63 28.97 11.11
CA GLU A 770 -23.57 30.10 11.12
C GLU A 770 -23.46 30.93 12.42
N LYS A 771 -23.56 32.28 12.34
CA LYS A 771 -23.79 33.14 13.53
C LYS A 771 -25.30 33.38 13.76
N PRO A 772 -25.72 33.62 15.03
CA PRO A 772 -27.02 33.19 15.56
C PRO A 772 -28.25 33.96 15.06
N SER A 773 -29.39 33.28 15.21
CA SER A 773 -30.69 33.45 14.55
C SER A 773 -31.57 34.64 14.99
N THR A 774 -32.51 35.01 14.13
CA THR A 774 -33.84 35.48 14.58
C THR A 774 -34.93 34.62 13.96
N TYR A 775 -35.29 33.53 14.64
CA TYR A 775 -36.60 32.91 14.47
C TYR A 775 -37.63 33.74 15.25
N THR A 776 -38.57 34.36 14.54
CA THR A 776 -39.86 34.73 15.13
C THR A 776 -40.71 33.46 15.26
N THR A 777 -40.94 33.01 16.49
CA THR A 777 -42.07 32.15 16.87
C THR A 777 -43.32 33.02 17.11
N PRO A 778 -44.53 32.56 16.75
CA PRO A 778 -45.75 33.31 17.00
C PRO A 778 -46.16 33.17 18.46
N VAL A 779 -46.23 34.29 19.19
CA VAL A 779 -46.94 34.36 20.47
C VAL A 779 -47.75 35.65 20.51
N GLY A 780 -49.06 35.50 20.70
CA GLY A 780 -49.88 36.41 21.50
C GLY A 780 -50.12 37.82 20.97
N ARG A 781 -51.40 38.16 20.79
CA ARG A 781 -51.90 39.54 20.93
C ARG A 781 -51.27 40.18 22.18
N LEU A 782 -50.79 41.41 22.05
CA LEU A 782 -51.27 42.57 22.82
C LEU A 782 -50.59 43.86 22.33
N HIS A 783 -51.45 44.86 22.11
CA HIS A 783 -51.27 46.30 21.92
C HIS A 783 -49.88 46.96 21.84
N GLY A 784 -49.78 47.91 20.90
CA GLY A 784 -49.42 49.29 21.29
C GLY A 784 -48.36 50.02 20.46
N ASN A 785 -48.83 50.85 19.53
CA ASN A 785 -48.36 52.22 19.21
C ASN A 785 -46.89 52.52 18.77
N ARG A 786 -46.85 53.14 17.57
CA ARG A 786 -46.20 54.42 17.17
C ARG A 786 -44.71 54.48 16.77
N ARG A 787 -44.52 54.96 15.51
CA ARG A 787 -43.66 56.07 14.99
C ARG A 787 -42.12 55.94 15.18
N SER A 788 -41.21 56.45 14.36
CA SER A 788 -41.14 57.14 13.04
C SER A 788 -39.66 57.53 12.80
N HIS A 789 -39.19 57.53 11.53
CA HIS A 789 -38.06 58.32 10.95
C HIS A 789 -36.62 58.03 11.46
N GLY A 790 -35.52 58.13 10.69
CA GLY A 790 -35.22 58.52 9.32
C GLY A 790 -33.71 58.89 9.18
N VAL A 791 -33.19 58.88 7.93
CA VAL A 791 -32.04 59.66 7.38
C VAL A 791 -30.58 59.09 7.50
N GLY A 792 -29.87 59.00 6.35
CA GLY A 792 -28.42 58.68 6.16
C GLY A 792 -27.51 59.93 6.12
N PRO A 793 -26.47 60.10 5.25
CA PRO A 793 -25.56 59.17 4.53
C PRO A 793 -24.05 59.63 4.49
N SER A 794 -23.23 59.05 3.57
CA SER A 794 -21.89 59.44 3.02
C SER A 794 -20.61 58.90 3.72
N GLY A 795 -19.47 58.53 3.07
CA GLY A 795 -19.02 58.49 1.67
C GLY A 795 -17.57 57.91 1.50
N ARG A 796 -17.27 57.43 0.28
CA ARG A 796 -16.01 57.19 -0.52
C ARG A 796 -14.63 56.79 0.10
N GLY A 797 -13.95 55.86 -0.61
CA GLY A 797 -12.47 55.80 -0.78
C GLY A 797 -11.90 54.42 -1.20
N HIS A 798 -11.24 54.31 -2.37
CA HIS A 798 -10.57 53.11 -2.94
C HIS A 798 -9.12 52.89 -2.41
N PRO A 799 -8.53 51.67 -2.52
CA PRO A 799 -7.08 51.46 -2.49
C PRO A 799 -6.47 50.86 -3.78
N VAL A 800 -5.14 51.01 -3.89
CA VAL A 800 -4.22 50.64 -4.99
C VAL A 800 -3.47 49.33 -4.67
N ALA A 801 -3.06 48.60 -5.72
CA ALA A 801 -2.36 47.30 -5.74
C ALA A 801 -0.85 47.36 -5.43
N ILE A 802 -0.18 46.20 -5.27
CA ILE A 802 1.00 45.74 -6.06
C ILE A 802 1.40 44.28 -5.69
N GLU A 803 1.93 43.60 -6.71
CA GLU A 803 2.36 42.20 -6.90
C GLU A 803 3.68 41.76 -6.21
N SER A 804 3.93 40.46 -6.35
CA SER A 804 4.97 39.59 -5.79
C SER A 804 6.06 39.16 -6.80
N SER A 805 7.25 38.81 -6.29
CA SER A 805 7.96 37.51 -6.47
C SER A 805 9.50 37.65 -6.43
N PHE A 806 10.19 36.73 -5.72
CA PHE A 806 11.34 35.93 -6.19
C PHE A 806 11.74 34.83 -5.18
N ILE A 807 12.19 33.69 -5.69
CA ILE A 807 12.67 32.48 -5.00
C ILE A 807 14.22 32.42 -5.11
N GLU A 808 14.92 31.99 -4.06
CA GLU A 808 16.29 31.42 -4.17
C GLU A 808 16.39 30.08 -3.41
N GLN A 809 17.24 29.18 -3.94
CA GLN A 809 17.40 27.77 -3.57
C GLN A 809 18.89 27.46 -3.32
N PHE A 810 19.12 26.37 -2.58
CA PHE A 810 20.35 25.56 -2.33
C PHE A 810 21.19 25.89 -1.08
N ASP A 811 21.87 24.95 -0.41
CA ASP A 811 21.76 23.50 -0.15
C ASP A 811 22.95 23.11 0.75
N THR A 812 22.78 22.03 1.52
CA THR A 812 23.77 21.21 2.23
C THR A 812 24.69 21.88 3.24
N SER A 813 24.69 21.37 4.47
CA SER A 813 25.82 20.60 5.05
C SER A 813 25.84 20.66 6.59
N TYR A 814 26.01 19.47 7.19
CA TYR A 814 26.78 19.23 8.42
C TYR A 814 26.19 19.81 9.74
N LEU A 815 25.56 18.94 10.55
CA LEU A 815 26.17 18.21 11.67
C LEU A 815 26.29 19.04 12.96
N VAL A 816 25.77 18.41 14.04
CA VAL A 816 25.83 18.70 15.49
C VAL A 816 24.39 18.89 16.01
N ARG A 817 23.59 17.85 16.31
CA ARG A 817 23.90 16.57 17.00
C ARG A 817 24.62 16.82 18.34
N ASP A 818 23.87 16.80 19.45
CA ASP A 818 24.03 15.77 20.51
C ASP A 818 23.57 16.13 21.94
N GLU A 819 23.26 17.36 22.35
CA GLU A 819 23.31 17.65 23.82
C GLU A 819 22.01 17.91 24.61
N LEU A 820 20.83 18.02 24.00
CA LEU A 820 19.60 18.30 24.79
C LEU A 820 18.67 17.10 25.02
N TYR A 821 19.01 15.95 24.45
CA TYR A 821 18.30 14.68 24.68
C TYR A 821 18.74 13.94 25.95
N GLN A 822 19.78 14.42 26.67
CA GLN A 822 20.27 13.78 27.91
C GLN A 822 19.76 14.39 29.22
N ALA A 823 19.19 15.61 29.25
CA ALA A 823 18.85 16.28 30.52
C ALA A 823 17.43 16.03 31.05
N LEU A 824 16.47 15.60 30.22
CA LEU A 824 15.12 15.21 30.67
C LEU A 824 14.99 13.70 30.95
N SER A 825 16.09 12.97 30.75
CA SER A 825 16.20 11.55 31.07
C SER A 825 16.33 11.27 32.59
N LEU A 826 16.39 12.29 33.46
CA LEU A 826 16.81 12.14 34.87
C LEU A 826 15.74 12.34 35.95
N LYS A 827 14.47 12.63 35.61
CA LYS A 827 13.44 12.91 36.65
C LYS A 827 12.40 11.82 36.84
N ASN A 828 12.20 10.97 35.85
CA ASN A 828 11.21 9.90 35.94
C ASN A 828 11.79 8.59 36.50
N GLU A 829 13.05 8.64 36.95
CA GLU A 829 13.71 7.60 37.73
C GLU A 829 13.57 7.80 39.26
N LEU A 830 12.45 8.36 39.77
CA LEU A 830 12.17 8.25 41.22
C LEU A 830 10.73 7.92 41.73
N GLU A 831 9.77 7.45 40.93
CA GLU A 831 8.45 7.07 41.50
C GLU A 831 7.98 5.68 41.16
N THR A 832 8.45 4.73 41.97
CA THR A 832 7.81 3.46 42.29
C THR A 832 8.92 2.68 43.09
N PHE A 833 8.73 2.29 44.36
CA PHE A 833 9.47 1.23 45.11
C PHE A 833 8.79 0.91 46.44
N ASN A 834 8.38 -0.36 46.60
CA ASN A 834 7.63 -0.98 47.70
C ASN A 834 6.11 -0.78 47.61
N GLU A 835 5.27 -1.79 47.41
CA GLU A 835 5.22 -3.08 48.10
C GLU A 835 4.44 -4.08 47.21
N SER A 836 4.66 -5.40 47.23
CA SER A 836 5.25 -6.21 48.30
C SER A 836 5.68 -7.58 47.75
N SER A 837 6.79 -8.10 48.26
CA SER A 837 7.15 -9.51 48.18
C SER A 837 6.66 -10.18 49.46
N LEU A 838 5.62 -11.00 49.33
CA LEU A 838 5.42 -12.24 50.09
C LEU A 838 5.13 -13.35 49.09
#